data_AF-A0A8X7QLG2-F1
#
_entry.id   AF-A0A8X7QLG2-F1
#
_cell.length_a   1.000
_cell.length_b   1.000
_cell.length_c   1.000
_cell.angle_alpha   90.00
_cell.angle_beta   90.00
_cell.angle_gamma   90.00
#
_symmetry.space_group_name_H-M   'P 1'
#
loop_
_entity.id
_entity.type
_entity.pdbx_description
1 polymer ?
#
loop_
_entity_poly.entity_id
_entity_poly.type
_entity_poly.pdbx_seq_one_letter_code
_entity_poly.pdbx_strand_id
1 'polypeptide(L)'
;MCLEDKSVGVTEMRGISSRSLYSLSRSLLSRVSHGITVATSGGCSGETRALGSLWSALQSRGVKVNAIQLRPGNVIERTGRTFRVVESEHKQQGRGGASIQVELRDVDNGSKLNLRFGPEESVEKVFVQEKSFTCLYTEGDTAFLIEPDTFEQVEVPLDIFGKAAVYLKEEMRVQLQLYDGRALSASVPKHVTCTIQETQLPMKGLTSAPRYKRALLDNGSTIQVPSYLEAGEKIVINTEDDSFVKSEATLRRRFDLFSPPRRDLAISVASVREHSTLLGFSAVTLPAKSNGFIRVDCFGGLNQMRRDVSVLDQCFLLSPHKAIIDHVTLLQLCDGVGIARLLNATLVLPKFEVAAYWNESSGFGDVFDVDYFIQKMNGFIKVVKDLPTDISSKEPFRVDCSKRKGQFDYRETILPLLLEHHYISLTPAMSQRRDRYPQYAKATLCQACYSALRLTTSLEKKALELLDAIPKPFLSLHLRFEPDMVAYSRCEYPNLSPSSLAAIKAAGGEDKKPWTGEIAQSWRKRGKCPLTPNETALMLQSLRIPTSTNIYLAAGDGLMEMEGFTSVYTQVFTKSALLNREDFTRMHGNTKAALDYYVSINSDAYVATYFGNMDKMVAAMRAYNGMHKTLFLSRKAFAELSSQGLEEEELKKALWEVHRNDFEIGRGSALPDCFCEFKL
;
A
#
# COMPACT_ATOMS: atom_id res chain seq x y z
N MET A 1 -16.96 0.00 -72.79
CA MET A 1 -18.16 0.38 -72.01
C MET A 1 -17.75 0.32 -70.55
N CYS A 2 -17.01 1.25 -69.96
CA CYS A 2 -16.90 2.71 -70.12
C CYS A 2 -18.22 3.45 -69.87
N LEU A 3 -18.28 4.17 -68.75
CA LEU A 3 -18.77 5.55 -68.60
C LEU A 3 -17.83 6.17 -67.53
N GLU A 4 -16.76 6.88 -67.93
CA GLU A 4 -16.72 8.32 -68.23
C GLU A 4 -16.87 9.20 -66.97
N ASP A 5 -16.13 10.28 -66.73
CA ASP A 5 -14.91 10.86 -67.29
C ASP A 5 -14.61 12.14 -66.46
N LYS A 6 -13.39 12.68 -66.61
CA LYS A 6 -12.98 14.08 -66.36
C LYS A 6 -12.54 14.52 -64.95
N SER A 7 -11.24 14.31 -64.77
CA SER A 7 -10.21 15.30 -64.39
C SER A 7 -10.53 16.78 -64.65
N VAL A 8 -10.06 17.66 -63.74
CA VAL A 8 -9.19 18.86 -63.90
C VAL A 8 -9.18 19.52 -62.51
N GLY A 9 -8.09 19.78 -61.79
CA GLY A 9 -6.72 20.06 -62.18
C GLY A 9 -6.38 21.52 -61.84
N VAL A 10 -5.58 21.71 -60.77
CA VAL A 10 -4.66 22.85 -60.55
C VAL A 10 -5.35 24.21 -60.28
N THR A 11 -5.09 24.94 -59.21
CA THR A 11 -3.90 25.81 -59.07
C THR A 11 -3.78 26.34 -57.64
N GLU A 12 -2.54 26.41 -57.16
CA GLU A 12 -2.07 27.17 -56.01
C GLU A 12 -2.57 28.62 -56.01
N MET A 13 -2.78 29.20 -54.82
CA MET A 13 -2.07 30.43 -54.44
C MET A 13 -2.23 30.73 -52.94
N ARG A 14 -1.08 30.61 -52.27
CA ARG A 14 -0.50 31.53 -51.26
C ARG A 14 -1.40 32.60 -50.62
N GLY A 15 -1.27 32.65 -49.30
CA GLY A 15 -1.27 33.90 -48.52
C GLY A 15 -2.68 34.40 -48.17
N ILE A 16 -2.97 34.95 -47.00
CA ILE A 16 -2.20 35.70 -46.03
C ILE A 16 -3.01 35.62 -44.71
N SER A 17 -2.28 35.36 -43.63
CA SER A 17 -2.38 35.97 -42.28
C SER A 17 -3.59 36.83 -41.86
N SER A 18 -3.82 36.73 -40.54
CA SER A 18 -4.39 37.70 -39.59
C SER A 18 -5.92 37.83 -39.57
N ARG A 19 -6.57 37.22 -38.57
CA ARG A 19 -6.76 37.65 -37.16
C ARG A 19 -7.97 38.55 -37.01
N SER A 20 -8.88 38.07 -36.15
CA SER A 20 -9.74 38.86 -35.25
C SER A 20 -10.89 39.59 -35.96
N LEU A 21 -12.16 39.49 -35.55
CA LEU A 21 -12.69 39.93 -34.26
C LEU A 21 -14.15 39.43 -34.13
N TYR A 22 -14.55 39.08 -32.90
CA TYR A 22 -15.83 39.41 -32.24
C TYR A 22 -17.11 39.42 -33.09
N SER A 23 -18.04 38.47 -32.91
CA SER A 23 -18.99 38.34 -31.79
C SER A 23 -20.41 38.66 -32.25
N LEU A 24 -21.39 38.08 -31.55
CA LEU A 24 -22.84 38.35 -31.57
C LEU A 24 -23.62 37.63 -32.67
N SER A 25 -24.82 37.09 -32.47
CA SER A 25 -25.59 36.66 -31.28
C SER A 25 -26.92 36.12 -31.81
N ARG A 26 -27.64 35.34 -30.98
CA ARG A 26 -29.09 35.07 -31.01
C ARG A 26 -29.61 34.17 -32.14
N SER A 27 -29.88 32.91 -31.82
CA SER A 27 -31.10 32.37 -31.18
C SER A 27 -32.27 32.19 -32.14
N LEU A 28 -32.79 30.97 -32.26
CA LEU A 28 -34.19 30.70 -31.93
C LEU A 28 -34.49 29.20 -31.87
N LEU A 29 -35.16 28.87 -30.77
CA LEU A 29 -35.69 27.60 -30.34
C LEU A 29 -36.83 27.11 -31.25
N SER A 30 -36.96 25.78 -31.38
CA SER A 30 -38.03 25.00 -30.74
C SER A 30 -38.44 23.79 -31.59
N ARG A 31 -38.66 22.65 -30.93
CA ARG A 31 -39.97 21.96 -30.98
C ARG A 31 -40.11 20.90 -29.87
N VAL A 32 -41.01 21.22 -28.94
CA VAL A 32 -42.18 20.43 -28.49
C VAL A 32 -41.87 19.12 -27.75
N SER A 33 -41.96 19.02 -26.41
CA SER A 33 -43.07 19.22 -25.43
C SER A 33 -44.17 18.15 -25.48
N HIS A 34 -44.57 17.64 -24.30
CA HIS A 34 -45.91 17.26 -23.78
C HIS A 34 -45.63 16.57 -22.42
N GLY A 35 -46.25 16.83 -21.26
CA GLY A 35 -47.39 17.62 -20.80
C GLY A 35 -47.86 16.95 -19.48
N ILE A 36 -48.07 17.68 -18.37
CA ILE A 36 -49.36 17.90 -17.65
C ILE A 36 -49.05 17.74 -16.13
N THR A 37 -49.58 18.44 -15.12
CA THR A 37 -50.30 19.71 -14.93
C THR A 37 -50.35 19.98 -13.40
N VAL A 38 -49.94 21.19 -13.00
CA VAL A 38 -50.44 22.11 -11.94
C VAL A 38 -50.98 21.60 -10.59
N ALA A 39 -50.43 22.15 -9.50
CA ALA A 39 -51.22 22.77 -8.42
C ALA A 39 -50.41 23.88 -7.71
N THR A 40 -51.01 25.06 -7.62
CA THR A 40 -50.49 26.29 -7.00
C THR A 40 -50.99 26.44 -5.57
N SER A 41 -50.19 27.00 -4.66
CA SER A 41 -50.63 28.01 -3.65
C SER A 41 -49.49 28.41 -2.68
N GLY A 42 -49.47 29.70 -2.32
CA GLY A 42 -48.86 30.19 -1.08
C GLY A 42 -47.53 30.93 -1.23
N GLY A 43 -47.58 32.26 -1.29
CA GLY A 43 -46.41 33.13 -1.20
C GLY A 43 -45.94 33.35 0.24
N CYS A 44 -44.63 33.56 0.43
CA CYS A 44 -44.07 34.35 1.52
C CYS A 44 -42.70 34.92 1.14
N SER A 45 -42.47 36.11 1.69
CA SER A 45 -41.38 37.06 1.50
C SER A 45 -39.97 36.54 1.79
N GLY A 46 -39.04 37.03 0.98
CA GLY A 46 -37.63 37.34 1.24
C GLY A 46 -36.91 36.67 2.41
N GLU A 47 -35.98 35.79 2.06
CA GLU A 47 -34.62 35.77 2.60
C GLU A 47 -33.74 34.97 1.63
N THR A 48 -32.75 35.61 1.03
CA THR A 48 -31.78 34.96 0.16
C THR A 48 -30.85 34.11 1.03
N ARG A 49 -31.27 32.89 1.39
CA ARG A 49 -30.34 31.88 1.89
C ARG A 49 -29.38 31.57 0.75
N ALA A 50 -28.11 31.93 0.94
CA ALA A 50 -27.02 31.33 0.19
C ALA A 50 -27.26 29.82 0.20
N LEU A 51 -27.28 29.21 -0.99
CA LEU A 51 -27.28 27.76 -1.14
C LEU A 51 -26.01 27.25 -0.47
N GLY A 52 -26.11 26.93 0.83
CA GLY A 52 -25.12 26.15 1.53
C GLY A 52 -24.89 24.88 0.72
N SER A 53 -23.65 24.41 0.70
CA SER A 53 -23.32 23.18 0.00
C SER A 53 -24.30 22.07 0.41
N LEU A 54 -24.66 21.18 -0.52
CA LEU A 54 -25.43 19.95 -0.22
C LEU A 54 -24.79 19.13 0.92
N TRP A 55 -23.56 19.43 1.31
CA TRP A 55 -22.80 18.83 2.38
C TRP A 55 -23.11 19.41 3.78
N SER A 56 -23.39 20.71 3.92
CA SER A 56 -23.75 21.32 5.20
C SER A 56 -25.10 20.79 5.74
N ALA A 57 -26.01 20.36 4.86
CA ALA A 57 -27.28 19.75 5.24
C ALA A 57 -27.16 18.27 5.69
N LEU A 58 -26.02 17.62 5.42
CA LEU A 58 -25.75 16.22 5.81
C LEU A 58 -25.00 16.10 7.14
N GLN A 59 -24.26 17.13 7.56
CA GLN A 59 -23.47 17.12 8.81
C GLN A 59 -24.31 17.34 10.09
N SER A 60 -25.55 17.79 9.97
CA SER A 60 -26.47 18.07 11.09
C SER A 60 -27.19 16.84 11.65
N ARG A 61 -26.91 15.62 11.18
CA ARG A 61 -27.45 14.39 11.79
C ARG A 61 -26.46 13.77 12.76
N GLY A 62 -26.49 14.22 14.01
CA GLY A 62 -25.72 13.63 15.10
C GLY A 62 -26.23 12.24 15.53
N VAL A 63 -25.36 11.44 16.15
CA VAL A 63 -25.73 10.17 16.78
C VAL A 63 -26.04 10.42 18.25
N LYS A 64 -27.16 9.89 18.75
CA LYS A 64 -27.47 9.91 20.19
C LYS A 64 -26.53 8.98 20.94
N VAL A 65 -25.68 9.55 21.79
CA VAL A 65 -24.74 8.82 22.65
C VAL A 65 -25.05 9.12 24.11
N ASN A 66 -24.78 8.16 25.00
CA ASN A 66 -24.93 8.38 26.43
C ASN A 66 -23.87 9.40 26.92
N ALA A 67 -24.26 10.35 27.76
CA ALA A 67 -23.39 11.43 28.22
C ALA A 67 -22.16 10.93 29.01
N ILE A 68 -22.22 9.75 29.65
CA ILE A 68 -21.06 9.10 30.31
C ILE A 68 -19.93 8.80 29.30
N GLN A 69 -20.25 8.64 28.01
CA GLN A 69 -19.25 8.34 26.99
C GLN A 69 -18.56 9.59 26.42
N LEU A 70 -18.87 10.78 26.96
CA LEU A 70 -18.24 12.03 26.52
C LEU A 70 -16.79 12.13 26.98
N ARG A 71 -15.90 12.35 26.01
CA ARG A 71 -14.47 12.56 26.21
C ARG A 71 -14.08 13.96 25.73
N PRO A 72 -12.99 14.55 26.28
CA PRO A 72 -12.38 15.75 25.72
C PRO A 72 -12.18 15.63 24.21
N GLY A 73 -12.52 16.68 23.47
CA GLY A 73 -12.48 16.72 22.01
C GLY A 73 -13.78 16.33 21.30
N ASN A 74 -14.74 15.67 21.96
CA ASN A 74 -16.04 15.39 21.35
C ASN A 74 -16.82 16.69 21.05
N VAL A 75 -17.57 16.72 19.95
CA VAL A 75 -18.46 17.83 19.59
C VAL A 75 -19.90 17.38 19.72
N ILE A 76 -20.70 18.14 20.45
CA ILE A 76 -22.11 17.84 20.72
C ILE A 76 -22.99 18.99 20.26
N GLU A 77 -24.20 18.67 19.84
CA GLU A 77 -25.25 19.65 19.56
C GLU A 77 -26.24 19.64 20.72
N ARG A 78 -26.51 20.83 21.25
CA ARG A 78 -27.51 21.03 22.31
C ARG A 78 -28.21 22.35 22.09
N THR A 79 -29.55 22.34 22.16
CA THR A 79 -30.38 23.56 22.02
C THR A 79 -30.10 24.34 20.73
N GLY A 80 -29.81 23.65 19.63
CA GLY A 80 -29.51 24.25 18.33
C GLY A 80 -28.16 24.96 18.25
N ARG A 81 -27.25 24.71 19.21
CA ARG A 81 -25.88 25.22 19.23
C ARG A 81 -24.88 24.08 19.38
N THR A 82 -23.71 24.26 18.77
CA THR A 82 -22.62 23.28 18.77
C THR A 82 -21.59 23.60 19.84
N PHE A 83 -21.24 22.60 20.64
CA PHE A 83 -20.30 22.72 21.75
C PHE A 83 -19.19 21.67 21.65
N ARG A 84 -17.95 22.08 21.92
CA ARG A 84 -16.78 21.21 22.06
C ARG A 84 -16.57 20.86 23.54
N VAL A 85 -16.40 19.57 23.85
CA VAL A 85 -16.01 19.12 25.19
C VAL A 85 -14.55 19.46 25.44
N VAL A 86 -14.28 20.33 26.41
CA VAL A 86 -12.93 20.71 26.83
C VAL A 86 -12.40 19.74 27.88
N GLU A 87 -13.23 19.41 28.87
CA GLU A 87 -12.86 18.56 29.99
C GLU A 87 -14.07 17.72 30.42
N SER A 88 -13.83 16.49 30.89
CA SER A 88 -14.87 15.66 31.48
C SER A 88 -14.36 14.92 32.71
N GLU A 89 -15.13 15.02 33.81
CA GLU A 89 -14.83 14.41 35.10
C GLU A 89 -15.97 13.47 35.53
N HIS A 90 -15.63 12.23 35.86
CA HIS A 90 -16.58 11.27 36.40
C HIS A 90 -16.62 11.40 37.93
N LYS A 91 -17.77 11.80 38.49
CA LYS A 91 -17.97 11.93 39.94
C LYS A 91 -18.96 10.89 40.44
N GLN A 92 -18.47 10.00 41.31
CA GLN A 92 -19.27 9.01 42.00
C GLN A 92 -19.53 9.50 43.43
N GLN A 93 -20.78 9.82 43.75
CA GLN A 93 -21.15 10.28 45.09
C GLN A 93 -21.47 9.06 45.98
N GLY A 94 -20.93 9.01 47.21
CA GLY A 94 -20.98 7.81 48.05
C GLY A 94 -22.38 7.24 48.33
N ARG A 95 -23.44 8.07 48.34
CA ARG A 95 -24.86 7.65 48.47
C ARG A 95 -25.76 8.16 47.32
N GLY A 96 -25.18 8.47 46.15
CA GLY A 96 -25.91 8.99 44.98
C GLY A 96 -25.46 8.34 43.67
N GLY A 97 -26.30 8.44 42.62
CA GLY A 97 -25.97 7.91 41.29
C GLY A 97 -24.70 8.53 40.68
N ALA A 98 -24.03 7.80 39.80
CA ALA A 98 -22.86 8.31 39.07
C ALA A 98 -23.28 9.46 38.15
N SER A 99 -22.52 10.55 38.16
CA SER A 99 -22.76 11.71 37.28
C SER A 99 -21.45 12.16 36.62
N ILE A 100 -21.54 12.63 35.39
CA ILE A 100 -20.42 13.22 34.67
C ILE A 100 -20.55 14.73 34.66
N GLN A 101 -19.48 15.43 35.04
CA GLN A 101 -19.37 16.88 34.92
C GLN A 101 -18.52 17.19 33.69
N VAL A 102 -19.03 18.04 32.79
CA VAL A 102 -18.41 18.32 31.51
C VAL A 102 -18.29 19.82 31.33
N GLU A 103 -17.09 20.30 31.01
CA GLU A 103 -16.84 21.67 30.57
C GLU A 103 -16.96 21.72 29.03
N LEU A 104 -17.88 22.55 28.55
CA LEU A 104 -18.20 22.75 27.15
C LEU A 104 -17.71 24.12 26.70
N ARG A 105 -17.22 24.22 25.46
CA ARG A 105 -16.90 25.48 24.79
C ARG A 105 -17.77 25.63 23.54
N ASP A 106 -18.52 26.72 23.45
CA ASP A 106 -19.34 27.05 22.28
C ASP A 106 -18.43 27.27 21.05
N VAL A 107 -18.76 26.63 19.93
CA VAL A 107 -17.96 26.66 18.70
C VAL A 107 -18.06 28.01 17.97
N ASP A 108 -19.18 28.73 18.12
CA ASP A 108 -19.44 29.96 17.38
C ASP A 108 -18.97 31.21 18.14
N ASN A 109 -19.14 31.25 19.46
CA ASN A 109 -18.79 32.41 20.29
C ASN A 109 -17.66 32.16 21.31
N GLY A 110 -17.17 30.91 21.45
CA GLY A 110 -16.06 30.56 22.32
C GLY A 110 -16.36 30.57 23.82
N SER A 111 -17.61 30.83 24.23
CA SER A 111 -18.03 30.86 25.64
C SER A 111 -17.94 29.50 26.31
N LYS A 112 -17.61 29.48 27.61
CA LYS A 112 -17.51 28.26 28.41
C LYS A 112 -18.81 28.00 29.18
N LEU A 113 -19.23 26.74 29.20
CA LEU A 113 -20.43 26.28 29.91
C LEU A 113 -20.12 25.00 30.68
N ASN A 114 -20.43 24.97 31.97
CA ASN A 114 -20.24 23.79 32.82
C ASN A 114 -21.58 23.09 33.03
N LEU A 115 -21.69 21.84 32.59
CA LEU A 115 -22.91 21.02 32.73
C LEU A 115 -22.65 19.74 33.49
N ARG A 116 -23.68 19.25 34.19
CA ARG A 116 -23.70 17.95 34.87
C ARG A 116 -24.77 17.08 34.22
N PHE A 117 -24.38 15.89 33.80
CA PHE A 117 -25.28 14.92 33.18
C PHE A 117 -25.54 13.74 34.11
N GLY A 118 -26.78 13.25 34.09
CA GLY A 118 -27.16 11.99 34.74
C GLY A 118 -26.63 10.76 33.98
N PRO A 119 -26.69 9.57 34.59
CA PRO A 119 -26.08 8.36 34.02
C PRO A 119 -26.80 7.83 32.77
N GLU A 120 -28.08 8.16 32.59
CA GLU A 120 -28.90 7.73 31.45
C GLU A 120 -29.21 8.88 30.48
N GLU A 121 -28.63 10.08 30.70
CA GLU A 121 -28.88 11.23 29.84
C GLU A 121 -28.14 11.07 28.50
N SER A 122 -28.86 11.14 27.38
CA SER A 122 -28.28 11.06 26.04
C SER A 122 -28.06 12.44 25.45
N VAL A 123 -26.94 12.61 24.73
CA VAL A 123 -26.62 13.82 23.96
C VAL A 123 -26.42 13.50 22.49
N GLU A 124 -26.70 14.47 21.63
CA GLU A 124 -26.47 14.34 20.19
C GLU A 124 -25.03 14.71 19.87
N LYS A 125 -24.23 13.71 19.46
CA LYS A 125 -22.84 13.91 19.05
C LYS A 125 -22.81 14.23 17.56
N VAL A 126 -22.24 15.38 17.20
CA VAL A 126 -22.09 15.83 15.82
C VAL A 126 -20.95 15.07 15.15
N PHE A 127 -21.13 14.72 13.87
CA PHE A 127 -20.07 14.12 13.07
C PHE A 127 -19.09 15.20 12.62
N VAL A 128 -17.82 15.07 13.04
CA VAL A 128 -16.72 15.93 12.62
C VAL A 128 -15.86 15.21 11.58
N GLN A 129 -15.39 15.94 10.57
CA GLN A 129 -14.54 15.38 9.53
C GLN A 129 -13.10 15.31 10.04
N GLU A 130 -12.57 14.10 10.20
CA GLU A 130 -11.16 13.91 10.57
C GLU A 130 -10.28 13.90 9.31
N LYS A 131 -9.34 14.83 9.24
CA LYS A 131 -8.38 14.98 8.13
C LYS A 131 -6.95 15.05 8.65
N SER A 132 -6.00 14.49 7.92
CA SER A 132 -4.58 14.56 8.24
C SER A 132 -3.91 15.73 7.53
N PHE A 133 -3.13 16.52 8.27
CA PHE A 133 -2.32 17.60 7.74
C PHE A 133 -0.84 17.38 8.09
N THR A 134 0.06 18.03 7.37
CA THR A 134 1.49 18.09 7.71
C THR A 134 1.82 19.48 8.22
N CYS A 135 2.47 19.59 9.37
CA CYS A 135 2.95 20.86 9.89
C CYS A 135 4.12 21.35 9.03
N LEU A 136 3.99 22.55 8.46
CA LEU A 136 5.06 23.18 7.70
C LEU A 136 6.03 23.85 8.68
N TYR A 137 5.51 24.78 9.46
CA TYR A 137 6.20 25.52 10.50
C TYR A 137 5.20 26.09 11.50
N THR A 138 5.70 26.58 12.62
CA THR A 138 4.93 27.31 13.63
C THR A 138 5.46 28.74 13.73
N GLU A 139 4.57 29.73 13.69
CA GLU A 139 4.92 31.14 13.86
C GLU A 139 4.05 31.75 14.97
N GLY A 140 4.69 32.28 16.02
CA GLY A 140 3.97 32.78 17.20
C GLY A 140 3.08 31.69 17.84
N ASP A 141 1.79 31.99 17.96
CA ASP A 141 0.78 31.09 18.54
C ASP A 141 -0.03 30.30 17.48
N THR A 142 0.44 30.26 16.23
CA THR A 142 -0.26 29.61 15.10
C THR A 142 0.61 28.54 14.43
N ALA A 143 0.03 27.39 14.13
CA ALA A 143 0.62 26.35 13.30
C ALA A 143 0.11 26.45 11.85
N PHE A 144 1.03 26.48 10.90
CA PHE A 144 0.72 26.43 9.48
C PHE A 144 0.75 24.99 9.00
N LEU A 145 -0.39 24.49 8.56
CA LEU A 145 -0.59 23.09 8.22
C LEU A 145 -0.98 22.97 6.76
N ILE A 146 -0.46 21.95 6.07
CA ILE A 146 -0.82 21.66 4.67
C ILE A 146 -1.52 20.31 4.55
N GLU A 147 -2.64 20.29 3.83
CA GLU A 147 -3.30 19.05 3.45
C GLU A 147 -2.48 18.38 2.33
N PRO A 148 -1.97 17.14 2.51
CA PRO A 148 -1.02 16.52 1.58
C PRO A 148 -1.62 16.18 0.20
N ASP A 149 -2.96 16.11 0.11
CA ASP A 149 -3.66 15.71 -1.11
C ASP A 149 -4.12 16.91 -1.95
N THR A 150 -4.58 17.98 -1.29
CA THR A 150 -5.10 19.20 -1.95
C THR A 150 -4.09 20.34 -2.00
N PHE A 151 -3.01 20.25 -1.21
CA PHE A 151 -2.07 21.34 -0.93
C PHE A 151 -2.73 22.60 -0.36
N GLU A 152 -3.95 22.48 0.17
CA GLU A 152 -4.63 23.56 0.88
C GLU A 152 -3.93 23.79 2.22
N GLN A 153 -3.61 25.06 2.49
CA GLN A 153 -3.01 25.47 3.74
C GLN A 153 -4.10 25.92 4.70
N VAL A 154 -3.97 25.50 5.95
CA VAL A 154 -4.87 25.87 7.04
C VAL A 154 -4.04 26.40 8.19
N GLU A 155 -4.42 27.57 8.67
CA GLU A 155 -3.86 28.19 9.86
C GLU A 155 -4.62 27.70 11.08
N VAL A 156 -3.92 27.06 12.01
CA VAL A 156 -4.53 26.47 13.21
C VAL A 156 -3.85 27.04 14.46
N PRO A 157 -4.58 27.77 15.31
CA PRO A 157 -4.05 28.22 16.59
C PRO A 157 -3.55 27.06 17.47
N LEU A 158 -2.42 27.24 18.16
CA LEU A 158 -1.80 26.20 18.99
C LEU A 158 -2.68 25.78 20.18
N ASP A 159 -3.60 26.64 20.63
CA ASP A 159 -4.56 26.30 21.70
C ASP A 159 -5.49 25.13 21.32
N ILE A 160 -5.70 24.90 20.03
CA ILE A 160 -6.50 23.78 19.48
C ILE A 160 -5.78 22.43 19.66
N PHE A 161 -4.44 22.44 19.72
CA PHE A 161 -3.61 21.26 20.02
C PHE A 161 -3.50 20.98 21.53
N GLY A 162 -3.88 21.94 22.38
CA GLY A 162 -3.79 21.81 23.83
C GLY A 162 -2.36 21.55 24.34
N LYS A 163 -2.21 20.68 25.34
CA LYS A 163 -0.90 20.34 25.94
C LYS A 163 0.06 19.70 24.93
N ALA A 164 -0.47 19.07 23.90
CA ALA A 164 0.31 18.37 22.88
C ALA A 164 1.03 19.33 21.90
N ALA A 165 0.72 20.63 21.92
CA ALA A 165 1.38 21.63 21.08
C ALA A 165 2.90 21.65 21.24
N VAL A 166 3.42 21.36 22.44
CA VAL A 166 4.87 21.33 22.75
C VAL A 166 5.61 20.22 21.99
N TYR A 167 4.89 19.19 21.52
CA TYR A 167 5.49 18.10 20.75
C TYR A 167 5.46 18.34 19.24
N LEU A 168 4.86 19.44 18.78
CA LEU A 168 4.75 19.75 17.37
C LEU A 168 6.14 20.06 16.78
N LYS A 169 6.46 19.45 15.65
CA LYS A 169 7.71 19.70 14.89
C LYS A 169 7.37 19.96 13.43
N GLU A 170 8.27 20.63 12.73
CA GLU A 170 8.20 20.76 11.27
C GLU A 170 8.17 19.37 10.63
N GLU A 171 7.46 19.27 9.50
CA GLU A 171 7.19 18.02 8.76
C GLU A 171 6.40 16.95 9.54
N MET A 172 5.95 17.26 10.76
CA MET A 172 5.16 16.34 11.57
C MET A 172 3.73 16.26 11.05
N ARG A 173 3.23 15.02 10.87
CA ARG A 173 1.82 14.80 10.53
C ARG A 173 0.94 14.91 11.76
N VAL A 174 -0.12 15.71 11.65
CA VAL A 174 -1.12 15.98 12.69
C VAL A 174 -2.52 15.63 12.18
N GLN A 175 -3.43 15.31 13.09
CA GLN A 175 -4.84 15.05 12.76
C GLN A 175 -5.70 16.23 13.21
N LEU A 176 -6.44 16.81 12.28
CA LEU A 176 -7.44 17.85 12.55
C LEU A 176 -8.85 17.27 12.46
N GLN A 177 -9.71 17.63 13.41
CA GLN A 177 -11.14 17.44 13.30
C GLN A 177 -11.77 18.76 12.82
N LEU A 178 -12.27 18.74 11.58
CA LEU A 178 -12.87 19.88 10.91
C LEU A 178 -14.40 19.79 11.00
N TYR A 179 -15.03 20.94 11.21
CA TYR A 179 -16.46 21.12 11.07
C TYR A 179 -16.70 22.38 10.22
N ASP A 180 -17.41 22.23 9.10
CA ASP A 180 -17.65 23.32 8.14
C ASP A 180 -16.37 24.10 7.75
N GLY A 181 -15.26 23.36 7.55
CA GLY A 181 -13.95 23.93 7.20
C GLY A 181 -13.17 24.57 8.37
N ARG A 182 -13.74 24.67 9.57
CA ARG A 182 -13.04 25.17 10.78
C ARG A 182 -12.44 24.04 11.59
N ALA A 183 -11.18 24.18 12.00
CA ALA A 183 -10.51 23.23 12.88
C ALA A 183 -11.08 23.33 14.30
N LEU A 184 -11.67 22.24 14.79
CA LEU A 184 -12.24 22.16 16.13
C LEU A 184 -11.32 21.48 17.13
N SER A 185 -10.54 20.50 16.71
CA SER A 185 -9.52 19.87 17.55
C SER A 185 -8.35 19.45 16.68
N ALA A 186 -7.16 19.43 17.28
CA ALA A 186 -5.94 19.04 16.62
C ALA A 186 -5.16 18.10 17.53
N SER A 187 -4.59 17.04 16.98
CA SER A 187 -3.81 16.07 17.75
C SER A 187 -2.52 15.70 17.04
N VAL A 188 -1.47 15.53 17.85
CA VAL A 188 -0.16 15.04 17.42
C VAL A 188 -0.11 13.51 17.53
N PRO A 189 0.85 12.83 16.88
CA PRO A 189 1.04 11.40 17.04
C PRO A 189 1.24 10.99 18.50
N LYS A 190 0.67 9.84 18.90
CA LYS A 190 0.82 9.30 20.27
C LYS A 190 2.27 9.05 20.69
N HIS A 191 3.15 8.81 19.73
CA HIS A 191 4.57 8.59 19.97
C HIS A 191 5.40 9.58 19.17
N VAL A 192 6.22 10.37 19.86
CA VAL A 192 7.11 11.37 19.26
C VAL A 192 8.55 11.11 19.70
N THR A 193 9.48 11.27 18.76
CA THR A 193 10.92 11.17 19.03
C THR A 193 11.46 12.54 19.42
N CYS A 194 12.03 12.63 20.62
CA CYS A 194 12.69 13.82 21.14
C CYS A 194 14.17 13.52 21.44
N THR A 195 15.00 14.56 21.41
CA THR A 195 16.42 14.46 21.74
C THR A 195 16.63 15.02 23.14
N ILE A 196 17.39 14.32 23.97
CA ILE A 196 17.76 14.80 25.30
C ILE A 196 18.77 15.95 25.14
N GLN A 197 18.40 17.17 25.56
CA GLN A 197 19.33 18.31 25.59
C GLN A 197 20.21 18.27 26.83
N GLU A 198 19.59 18.15 28.01
CA GLU A 198 20.30 18.17 29.29
C GLU A 198 19.69 17.14 30.24
N THR A 199 20.53 16.56 31.11
CA THR A 199 20.06 15.67 32.18
C THR A 199 20.53 16.16 33.53
N GLN A 200 19.72 15.95 34.56
CA GLN A 200 20.09 16.33 35.91
C GLN A 200 21.35 15.57 36.36
N LEU A 201 22.36 16.30 36.85
CA LEU A 201 23.58 15.72 37.40
C LEU A 201 23.29 14.89 38.66
N PRO A 202 24.03 13.80 38.91
CA PRO A 202 23.87 13.02 40.13
C PRO A 202 24.15 13.89 41.35
N MET A 203 23.21 13.93 42.30
CA MET A 203 23.44 14.61 43.58
C MET A 203 24.57 13.91 44.34
N LYS A 204 25.65 14.65 44.64
CA LYS A 204 26.75 14.15 45.49
C LYS A 204 26.22 13.82 46.88
N GLY A 205 26.31 12.56 47.30
CA GLY A 205 26.00 12.13 48.67
C GLY A 205 24.97 10.98 48.83
N LEU A 206 24.38 10.47 47.74
CA LEU A 206 23.50 9.28 47.79
C LEU A 206 24.29 7.99 47.54
N THR A 207 24.10 6.98 48.41
CA THR A 207 24.75 5.66 48.34
C THR A 207 24.23 4.75 47.22
N SER A 208 23.16 5.14 46.53
CA SER A 208 22.62 4.45 45.35
C SER A 208 22.09 5.46 44.31
N ALA A 209 22.47 5.29 43.04
CA ALA A 209 21.96 6.12 41.95
C ALA A 209 20.43 5.92 41.79
N PRO A 210 19.64 7.00 41.61
CA PRO A 210 18.20 6.87 41.38
C PRO A 210 17.92 6.12 40.07
N ARG A 211 16.84 5.31 40.04
CA ARG A 211 16.46 4.50 38.87
C ARG A 211 16.03 5.34 37.66
N TYR A 212 15.50 6.53 37.92
CA TYR A 212 15.08 7.52 36.93
C TYR A 212 15.67 8.89 37.28
N LYS A 213 16.00 9.68 36.26
CA LYS A 213 16.43 11.08 36.37
C LYS A 213 15.57 11.99 35.51
N ARG A 214 15.50 13.27 35.86
CA ARG A 214 14.83 14.27 35.01
C ARG A 214 15.74 14.66 33.84
N ALA A 215 15.15 14.77 32.66
CA ALA A 215 15.82 15.19 31.44
C ALA A 215 15.01 16.30 30.75
N LEU A 216 15.71 17.33 30.30
CA LEU A 216 15.21 18.40 29.45
C LEU A 216 15.39 17.98 27.98
N LEU A 217 14.33 18.13 27.20
CA LEU A 217 14.28 17.72 25.80
C LEU A 217 14.49 18.91 24.85
N ASP A 218 14.69 18.59 23.58
CA ASP A 218 14.84 19.55 22.48
C ASP A 218 13.66 20.51 22.30
N ASN A 219 12.48 20.13 22.76
CA ASN A 219 11.27 20.94 22.75
C ASN A 219 11.00 21.69 24.07
N GLY A 220 11.92 21.67 25.02
CA GLY A 220 11.78 22.36 26.32
C GLY A 220 10.96 21.62 27.37
N SER A 221 10.35 20.47 27.05
CA SER A 221 9.65 19.63 28.02
C SER A 221 10.63 18.92 28.96
N THR A 222 10.25 18.77 30.23
CA THR A 222 11.03 18.02 31.22
C THR A 222 10.31 16.72 31.58
N ILE A 223 10.94 15.57 31.33
CA ILE A 223 10.37 14.25 31.58
C ILE A 223 11.27 13.38 32.47
N GLN A 224 10.74 12.26 32.97
CA GLN A 224 11.55 11.25 33.68
C GLN A 224 12.06 10.19 32.71
N VAL A 225 13.38 10.02 32.67
CA VAL A 225 14.06 9.04 31.83
C VAL A 225 14.91 8.10 32.69
N PRO A 226 15.16 6.85 32.26
CA PRO A 226 16.10 5.97 32.95
C PRO A 226 17.48 6.62 33.17
N SER A 227 18.10 6.35 34.32
CA SER A 227 19.33 7.05 34.74
C SER A 227 20.55 6.83 33.86
N TYR A 228 20.56 5.76 33.05
CA TYR A 228 21.66 5.44 32.12
C TYR A 228 21.67 6.27 30.83
N LEU A 229 20.62 7.03 30.52
CA LEU A 229 20.53 7.81 29.26
C LEU A 229 21.27 9.13 29.38
N GLU A 230 22.09 9.50 28.40
CA GLU A 230 22.88 10.74 28.43
C GLU A 230 22.33 11.81 27.47
N ALA A 231 22.87 13.02 27.56
CA ALA A 231 22.54 14.11 26.63
C ALA A 231 22.96 13.74 25.20
N GLY A 232 22.14 14.13 24.22
CA GLY A 232 22.32 13.79 22.80
C GLY A 232 21.64 12.49 22.36
N GLU A 233 21.10 11.68 23.27
CA GLU A 233 20.35 10.47 22.91
C GLU A 233 18.93 10.78 22.45
N LYS A 234 18.46 10.02 21.44
CA LYS A 234 17.08 10.08 20.93
C LYS A 234 16.19 9.08 21.64
N ILE A 235 15.06 9.56 22.14
CA ILE A 235 14.09 8.80 22.93
C ILE A 235 12.68 8.96 22.37
N VAL A 236 11.87 7.91 22.52
CA VAL A 236 10.45 7.91 22.12
C VAL A 236 9.59 8.14 23.36
N ILE A 237 8.70 9.12 23.27
CA ILE A 237 7.83 9.59 24.36
C ILE A 237 6.38 9.40 23.97
N ASN A 238 5.54 9.06 24.95
CA ASN A 238 4.09 9.09 24.80
C ASN A 238 3.56 10.51 25.05
N THR A 239 2.90 11.10 24.06
CA THR A 239 2.42 12.49 24.10
C THR A 239 1.14 12.69 24.92
N GLU A 240 0.48 11.60 25.36
CA GLU A 240 -0.71 11.67 26.20
C GLU A 240 -0.38 11.83 27.70
N ASP A 241 0.73 11.24 28.16
CA ASP A 241 1.11 11.18 29.58
C ASP A 241 2.56 11.57 29.88
N ASP A 242 3.29 12.08 28.88
CA ASP A 242 4.69 12.50 28.94
C ASP A 242 5.66 11.38 29.41
N SER A 243 5.28 10.11 29.22
CA SER A 243 6.07 8.97 29.69
C SER A 243 7.13 8.50 28.68
N PHE A 244 8.29 8.09 29.20
CA PHE A 244 9.35 7.47 28.41
C PHE A 244 8.93 6.06 27.96
N VAL A 245 9.00 5.79 26.65
CA VAL A 245 8.67 4.48 26.07
C VAL A 245 9.94 3.65 25.84
N LYS A 246 10.89 4.17 25.06
CA LYS A 246 12.13 3.46 24.68
C LYS A 246 13.20 4.40 24.13
N SER A 247 14.47 3.99 24.19
CA SER A 247 15.57 4.68 23.50
C SER A 247 15.80 4.11 22.10
N GLU A 248 16.21 4.96 21.16
CA GLU A 248 16.48 4.56 19.78
C GLU A 248 17.72 3.65 19.67
N ALA A 249 18.72 3.80 20.56
CA ALA A 249 19.94 2.97 20.59
C ALA A 249 19.68 1.48 20.86
N THR A 250 18.57 1.14 21.54
CA THR A 250 18.18 -0.26 21.80
C THR A 250 17.77 -1.00 20.51
N LEU A 251 17.44 -0.29 19.43
CA LEU A 251 17.20 -0.87 18.11
C LEU A 251 18.48 -1.34 17.41
N ARG A 252 19.66 -0.76 17.73
CA ARG A 252 20.93 -1.07 17.05
C ARG A 252 21.69 -2.27 17.65
N ARG A 253 21.66 -2.46 18.98
CA ARG A 253 22.45 -3.53 19.66
C ARG A 253 21.90 -4.96 19.51
N ARG A 254 20.76 -5.16 18.84
CA ARG A 254 20.20 -6.51 18.58
C ARG A 254 20.63 -7.12 17.24
N PHE A 255 21.48 -6.45 16.46
CA PHE A 255 21.82 -6.83 15.08
C PHE A 255 23.27 -7.26 14.82
N ASP A 256 24.17 -7.21 15.81
CA ASP A 256 25.60 -7.53 15.61
C ASP A 256 26.04 -8.88 16.21
N LEU A 257 25.37 -9.96 15.85
CA LEU A 257 25.85 -11.32 16.17
C LEU A 257 25.40 -12.32 15.10
N PHE A 258 25.92 -12.24 13.87
CA PHE A 258 26.10 -13.40 12.98
C PHE A 258 27.11 -13.09 11.86
N SER A 259 28.32 -13.64 12.00
CA SER A 259 29.17 -14.00 10.85
C SER A 259 28.50 -15.15 10.07
N PRO A 260 28.82 -15.36 8.77
CA PRO A 260 28.00 -16.22 7.89
C PRO A 260 28.08 -17.68 8.33
N PRO A 261 26.99 -18.48 8.22
CA PRO A 261 27.10 -19.90 8.48
C PRO A 261 27.85 -20.56 7.31
N ARG A 262 28.79 -21.44 7.67
CA ARG A 262 29.32 -22.44 6.75
C ARG A 262 28.16 -23.29 6.24
N ARG A 263 28.20 -23.58 4.93
CA ARG A 263 27.42 -24.63 4.30
C ARG A 263 27.70 -25.93 5.05
N ASP A 264 26.69 -26.49 5.69
CA ASP A 264 26.47 -27.91 5.96
C ASP A 264 25.30 -28.03 6.92
N LEU A 265 24.14 -28.49 6.41
CA LEU A 265 23.20 -29.41 7.05
C LEU A 265 21.83 -29.31 6.38
N ALA A 266 21.47 -30.39 5.71
CA ALA A 266 20.11 -30.73 5.36
C ALA A 266 19.23 -30.65 6.61
N ILE A 267 18.30 -29.70 6.66
CA ILE A 267 17.30 -29.65 7.71
C ILE A 267 16.29 -30.76 7.42
N SER A 268 16.32 -31.80 8.25
CA SER A 268 15.34 -32.89 8.19
C SER A 268 13.95 -32.34 8.53
N VAL A 269 12.96 -32.76 7.73
CA VAL A 269 11.54 -32.37 7.79
C VAL A 269 10.80 -32.92 9.04
N ALA A 270 11.53 -33.40 10.05
CA ALA A 270 10.95 -33.97 11.26
C ALA A 270 10.50 -32.93 12.32
N SER A 271 11.10 -31.74 12.35
CA SER A 271 10.90 -30.79 13.47
C SER A 271 9.58 -30.00 13.44
N VAL A 272 8.88 -29.94 12.30
CA VAL A 272 7.62 -29.17 12.19
C VAL A 272 6.43 -29.93 12.79
N ARG A 273 6.55 -31.25 12.96
CA ARG A 273 5.49 -32.08 13.56
C ARG A 273 5.47 -32.03 15.09
N GLU A 274 6.61 -31.80 15.74
CA GLU A 274 6.73 -31.82 17.20
C GLU A 274 6.60 -30.42 17.84
N HIS A 275 6.89 -29.34 17.10
CA HIS A 275 6.70 -27.98 17.62
C HIS A 275 5.26 -27.43 17.53
N SER A 276 4.38 -28.02 16.71
CA SER A 276 2.96 -27.62 16.69
C SER A 276 2.21 -28.04 17.97
N THR A 277 2.76 -28.99 18.72
CA THR A 277 2.19 -29.51 19.98
C THR A 277 2.57 -28.66 21.20
N LEU A 278 3.67 -27.89 21.12
CA LEU A 278 4.20 -27.09 22.23
C LEU A 278 3.67 -25.64 22.31
N LEU A 279 3.01 -25.15 21.25
CA LEU A 279 2.46 -23.78 21.19
C LEU A 279 0.93 -23.70 21.20
N GLY A 280 0.20 -24.81 21.37
CA GLY A 280 -1.26 -24.79 21.55
C GLY A 280 -2.09 -24.27 20.36
N PHE A 281 -1.50 -23.94 19.21
CA PHE A 281 -2.22 -23.42 18.04
C PHE A 281 -2.72 -24.47 17.05
N SER A 282 -2.63 -25.77 17.39
CA SER A 282 -3.22 -26.85 16.59
C SER A 282 -4.70 -27.15 16.91
N ALA A 283 -5.35 -26.43 17.83
CA ALA A 283 -6.60 -26.93 18.44
C ALA A 283 -7.86 -26.08 18.16
N VAL A 284 -8.06 -25.61 16.92
CA VAL A 284 -9.43 -25.44 16.43
C VAL A 284 -9.63 -26.45 15.32
N THR A 285 -10.10 -27.63 15.71
CA THR A 285 -10.53 -28.70 14.80
C THR A 285 -11.37 -28.08 13.69
N LEU A 286 -11.03 -28.39 12.44
CA LEU A 286 -11.84 -27.96 11.32
C LEU A 286 -13.27 -28.47 11.54
N PRO A 287 -14.30 -27.61 11.45
CA PRO A 287 -15.68 -28.05 11.53
C PRO A 287 -15.94 -29.19 10.55
N ALA A 288 -16.67 -30.21 10.99
CA ALA A 288 -16.90 -31.43 10.20
C ALA A 288 -17.65 -31.16 8.88
N LYS A 289 -18.42 -30.06 8.80
CA LYS A 289 -19.16 -29.64 7.61
C LYS A 289 -18.68 -28.27 7.14
N SER A 290 -18.49 -28.15 5.84
CA SER A 290 -18.15 -26.91 5.15
C SER A 290 -19.42 -26.10 4.84
N ASN A 291 -19.34 -24.78 4.92
CA ASN A 291 -20.45 -23.87 4.61
C ASN A 291 -20.71 -23.75 3.10
N GLY A 292 -19.74 -24.15 2.26
CA GLY A 292 -19.86 -24.11 0.81
C GLY A 292 -18.50 -24.17 0.11
N PHE A 293 -18.50 -23.87 -1.18
CA PHE A 293 -17.31 -23.86 -2.04
C PHE A 293 -16.98 -22.43 -2.46
N ILE A 294 -15.70 -22.07 -2.34
CA ILE A 294 -15.20 -20.77 -2.78
C ILE A 294 -14.18 -20.99 -3.89
N ARG A 295 -14.38 -20.32 -5.03
CA ARG A 295 -13.37 -20.15 -6.07
C ARG A 295 -12.83 -18.72 -6.01
N VAL A 296 -11.52 -18.57 -6.09
CA VAL A 296 -10.90 -17.25 -6.28
C VAL A 296 -10.66 -17.05 -7.76
N ASP A 297 -11.32 -16.05 -8.35
CA ASP A 297 -11.09 -15.72 -9.74
C ASP A 297 -9.76 -14.96 -9.84
N CYS A 298 -8.73 -15.66 -10.29
CA CYS A 298 -7.37 -15.14 -10.42
C CYS A 298 -7.20 -14.50 -11.80
N PHE A 299 -7.25 -13.16 -11.87
CA PHE A 299 -7.10 -12.45 -13.13
C PHE A 299 -5.62 -12.37 -13.54
N GLY A 300 -5.28 -13.18 -14.56
CA GLY A 300 -3.97 -13.25 -15.19
C GLY A 300 -2.99 -14.23 -14.52
N GLY A 301 -1.99 -14.68 -15.29
CA GLY A 301 -0.96 -15.64 -14.89
C GLY A 301 0.10 -15.11 -13.91
N LEU A 302 1.07 -15.96 -13.56
CA LEU A 302 2.23 -15.61 -12.71
C LEU A 302 3.03 -14.40 -13.28
N ASN A 303 3.07 -14.28 -14.60
CA ASN A 303 3.62 -13.13 -15.33
C ASN A 303 2.60 -12.02 -15.64
N GLN A 304 1.30 -12.31 -15.57
CA GLN A 304 0.26 -11.39 -16.00
C GLN A 304 -0.56 -10.95 -14.81
N MET A 305 -0.23 -9.78 -14.29
CA MET A 305 -1.05 -9.11 -13.31
C MET A 305 -1.27 -7.67 -13.76
N ARG A 306 -1.97 -7.51 -14.89
CA ARG A 306 -2.51 -6.22 -15.30
C ARG A 306 -3.92 -6.36 -15.86
N ARG A 307 -4.89 -6.00 -15.02
CA ARG A 307 -6.16 -5.40 -15.46
C ARG A 307 -6.58 -4.33 -14.45
N ASP A 308 -6.25 -3.07 -14.80
CA ASP A 308 -7.11 -1.89 -14.98
C ASP A 308 -8.47 -1.84 -14.22
N VAL A 309 -8.95 -0.72 -13.65
CA VAL A 309 -8.91 0.68 -14.12
C VAL A 309 -8.94 1.68 -12.95
N SER A 310 -8.16 2.74 -13.11
CA SER A 310 -8.25 4.07 -12.51
C SER A 310 -9.67 4.68 -12.42
N VAL A 311 -10.21 4.85 -11.21
CA VAL A 311 -10.98 6.05 -10.80
C VAL A 311 -10.78 6.25 -9.29
N LEU A 312 -10.16 7.39 -8.94
CA LEU A 312 -10.16 8.07 -7.64
C LEU A 312 -9.48 7.36 -6.44
N ASP A 313 -8.20 7.72 -6.26
CA ASP A 313 -7.74 8.53 -5.11
C ASP A 313 -8.88 8.87 -4.13
N GLN A 314 -8.97 8.17 -2.99
CA GLN A 314 -9.72 8.60 -1.77
C GLN A 314 -9.83 7.52 -0.66
N CYS A 315 -8.91 6.56 -0.56
CA CYS A 315 -8.92 5.60 0.57
C CYS A 315 -7.53 5.31 1.15
N PHE A 316 -6.73 6.36 1.31
CA PHE A 316 -5.53 6.33 2.14
C PHE A 316 -5.77 7.18 3.41
N LEU A 317 -6.72 6.77 4.24
CA LEU A 317 -6.86 7.31 5.59
C LEU A 317 -6.93 6.14 6.57
N LEU A 318 -6.11 6.24 7.63
CA LEU A 318 -5.94 5.32 8.78
C LEU A 318 -4.76 4.31 8.70
N SER A 319 -3.52 4.81 8.67
CA SER A 319 -2.41 4.42 9.58
C SER A 319 -1.06 4.96 9.08
N PRO A 320 -0.24 5.61 9.94
CA PRO A 320 1.16 5.83 9.65
C PRO A 320 1.89 4.49 9.86
N HIS A 321 2.68 4.07 8.87
CA HIS A 321 3.28 2.73 8.72
C HIS A 321 2.31 1.62 8.33
N LYS A 322 2.01 1.51 7.03
CA LYS A 322 1.90 0.24 6.29
C LYS A 322 1.72 0.53 4.80
N ALA A 323 2.71 0.17 4.00
CA ALA A 323 2.55 0.08 2.56
C ALA A 323 1.64 -1.13 2.26
N ILE A 324 0.34 -0.89 2.09
CA ILE A 324 -0.59 -1.90 1.58
C ILE A 324 -0.54 -1.80 0.05
N ILE A 325 0.16 -2.74 -0.57
CA ILE A 325 0.40 -2.75 -2.01
C ILE A 325 -0.20 -4.00 -2.64
N ASP A 326 -1.52 -4.02 -2.81
CA ASP A 326 -2.27 -4.69 -3.87
C ASP A 326 -1.49 -5.69 -4.76
N HIS A 327 -1.79 -6.97 -4.55
CA HIS A 327 -0.99 -8.15 -4.88
C HIS A 327 -1.85 -9.23 -5.58
N VAL A 328 -1.63 -9.50 -6.86
CA VAL A 328 -2.78 -9.86 -7.73
C VAL A 328 -2.84 -11.33 -8.20
N THR A 329 -2.05 -12.31 -7.73
CA THR A 329 -2.39 -13.73 -8.10
C THR A 329 -2.00 -14.73 -7.02
N LEU A 330 -0.72 -14.82 -6.65
CA LEU A 330 -0.31 -15.71 -5.56
C LEU A 330 -0.88 -15.25 -4.21
N LEU A 331 -0.95 -13.93 -4.02
CA LEU A 331 -1.59 -13.35 -2.85
C LEU A 331 -3.11 -13.41 -2.91
N GLN A 332 -3.72 -13.45 -4.10
CA GLN A 332 -5.16 -13.72 -4.23
C GLN A 332 -5.48 -15.15 -3.82
N LEU A 333 -4.66 -16.13 -4.21
CA LEU A 333 -4.78 -17.50 -3.72
C LEU A 333 -4.61 -17.56 -2.20
N CYS A 334 -3.56 -16.94 -1.66
CA CYS A 334 -3.36 -16.88 -0.20
C CYS A 334 -4.51 -16.18 0.54
N ASP A 335 -5.06 -15.10 -0.02
CA ASP A 335 -6.22 -14.40 0.52
C ASP A 335 -7.44 -15.30 0.49
N GLY A 336 -7.68 -15.97 -0.62
CA GLY A 336 -8.73 -16.98 -0.73
C GLY A 336 -8.62 -18.09 0.29
N VAL A 337 -7.40 -18.55 0.58
CA VAL A 337 -7.13 -19.53 1.64
C VAL A 337 -7.52 -18.96 3.01
N GLY A 338 -7.11 -17.73 3.32
CA GLY A 338 -7.47 -17.05 4.56
C GLY A 338 -8.98 -16.84 4.71
N ILE A 339 -9.65 -16.42 3.64
CA ILE A 339 -11.11 -16.22 3.57
C ILE A 339 -11.84 -17.56 3.72
N ALA A 340 -11.38 -18.61 3.02
CA ALA A 340 -11.95 -19.96 3.14
C ALA A 340 -11.86 -20.46 4.58
N ARG A 341 -10.75 -20.22 5.27
CA ARG A 341 -10.63 -20.54 6.70
C ARG A 341 -11.57 -19.70 7.55
N LEU A 342 -11.67 -18.39 7.29
CA LEU A 342 -12.51 -17.47 8.06
C LEU A 342 -14.00 -17.84 7.98
N LEU A 343 -14.45 -18.26 6.81
CA LEU A 343 -15.83 -18.61 6.47
C LEU A 343 -16.14 -20.10 6.63
N ASN A 344 -15.16 -20.92 7.05
CA ASN A 344 -15.28 -22.38 7.10
C ASN A 344 -15.79 -22.98 5.77
N ALA A 345 -15.16 -22.58 4.67
CA ALA A 345 -15.49 -23.00 3.32
C ALA A 345 -14.43 -23.95 2.75
N THR A 346 -14.81 -24.72 1.74
CA THR A 346 -13.91 -25.54 0.94
C THR A 346 -13.34 -24.68 -0.18
N LEU A 347 -12.02 -24.58 -0.29
CA LEU A 347 -11.37 -23.86 -1.38
C LEU A 347 -11.33 -24.75 -2.63
N VAL A 348 -11.83 -24.23 -3.74
CA VAL A 348 -11.65 -24.81 -5.08
C VAL A 348 -10.41 -24.19 -5.68
N LEU A 349 -9.52 -25.02 -6.24
CA LEU A 349 -8.30 -24.51 -6.87
C LEU A 349 -8.63 -23.47 -7.96
N PRO A 350 -7.89 -22.35 -8.00
CA PRO A 350 -8.13 -21.32 -8.98
C PRO A 350 -7.79 -21.84 -10.39
N LYS A 351 -8.57 -21.41 -11.37
CA LYS A 351 -8.18 -21.48 -12.78
C LYS A 351 -7.52 -20.14 -13.12
N PHE A 352 -6.34 -20.15 -13.73
CA PHE A 352 -5.77 -18.92 -14.28
C PHE A 352 -6.63 -18.48 -15.45
N GLU A 353 -7.21 -17.29 -15.38
CA GLU A 353 -7.98 -16.77 -16.51
C GLU A 353 -7.04 -16.37 -17.64
N VAL A 354 -7.36 -16.85 -18.85
CA VAL A 354 -6.67 -16.50 -20.09
C VAL A 354 -6.97 -15.03 -20.42
N ALA A 355 -6.04 -14.12 -20.14
CA ALA A 355 -6.16 -12.78 -20.67
C ALA A 355 -6.00 -12.82 -22.19
N ALA A 356 -6.99 -12.31 -22.92
CA ALA A 356 -7.06 -12.33 -24.40
C ALA A 356 -5.84 -11.71 -25.12
N TYR A 357 -5.03 -10.92 -24.41
CA TYR A 357 -3.91 -10.17 -24.97
C TYR A 357 -2.62 -11.01 -25.10
N TRP A 358 -2.43 -12.07 -24.31
CA TRP A 358 -1.15 -12.78 -24.22
C TRP A 358 -1.21 -14.27 -24.64
N ASN A 359 -2.36 -14.77 -25.10
CA ASN A 359 -2.52 -16.13 -25.62
C ASN A 359 -1.89 -17.25 -24.73
N GLU A 360 -2.10 -17.19 -23.42
CA GLU A 360 -1.54 -18.17 -22.48
C GLU A 360 -2.53 -19.29 -22.13
N SER A 361 -2.07 -20.54 -22.18
CA SER A 361 -2.88 -21.75 -21.93
C SER A 361 -2.56 -22.48 -20.62
N SER A 362 -1.56 -22.03 -19.85
CA SER A 362 -1.08 -22.77 -18.67
C SER A 362 -1.93 -22.49 -17.42
N GLY A 363 -2.29 -23.54 -16.68
CA GLY A 363 -3.04 -23.49 -15.42
C GLY A 363 -2.16 -23.58 -14.16
N PHE A 364 -2.80 -23.55 -12.99
CA PHE A 364 -2.12 -23.62 -11.68
C PHE A 364 -1.25 -24.88 -11.53
N GLY A 365 -1.76 -26.03 -11.98
CA GLY A 365 -1.05 -27.31 -11.91
C GLY A 365 0.14 -27.46 -12.85
N ASP A 366 0.31 -26.57 -13.84
CA ASP A 366 1.50 -26.59 -14.71
C ASP A 366 2.71 -25.95 -14.00
N VAL A 367 2.46 -25.09 -13.02
CA VAL A 367 3.48 -24.35 -12.28
C VAL A 367 3.72 -24.96 -10.91
N PHE A 368 2.65 -25.22 -10.15
CA PHE A 368 2.72 -25.67 -8.77
C PHE A 368 2.29 -27.12 -8.58
N ASP A 369 2.95 -27.82 -7.67
CA ASP A 369 2.56 -29.16 -7.25
C ASP A 369 1.27 -29.09 -6.42
N VAL A 370 0.17 -29.46 -7.08
CA VAL A 370 -1.18 -29.40 -6.53
C VAL A 370 -1.36 -30.38 -5.36
N ASP A 371 -0.81 -31.58 -5.48
CA ASP A 371 -0.98 -32.62 -4.47
C ASP A 371 -0.20 -32.27 -3.20
N TYR A 372 1.01 -31.74 -3.36
CA TYR A 372 1.78 -31.17 -2.26
C TYR A 372 1.04 -30.01 -1.59
N PHE A 373 0.45 -29.10 -2.37
CA PHE A 373 -0.34 -27.98 -1.83
C PHE A 373 -1.52 -28.48 -0.99
N ILE A 374 -2.34 -29.41 -1.52
CA ILE A 374 -3.47 -29.99 -0.78
C ILE A 374 -2.99 -30.68 0.50
N GLN A 375 -1.90 -31.44 0.43
CA GLN A 375 -1.32 -32.10 1.60
C GLN A 375 -0.88 -31.11 2.68
N LYS A 376 -0.22 -30.01 2.29
CA LYS A 376 0.27 -28.97 3.22
C LYS A 376 -0.82 -28.09 3.79
N MET A 377 -1.97 -28.01 3.12
CA MET A 377 -3.15 -27.30 3.61
C MET A 377 -4.06 -28.18 4.49
N ASN A 378 -3.81 -29.50 4.56
CA ASN A 378 -4.56 -30.40 5.42
C ASN A 378 -4.43 -29.99 6.89
N GLY A 379 -5.56 -29.94 7.61
CA GLY A 379 -5.65 -29.40 8.96
C GLY A 379 -5.84 -27.88 9.04
N PHE A 380 -5.58 -27.14 7.94
CA PHE A 380 -5.83 -25.70 7.86
C PHE A 380 -7.12 -25.35 7.11
N ILE A 381 -7.34 -25.94 5.94
CA ILE A 381 -8.59 -25.84 5.15
C ILE A 381 -8.78 -27.11 4.31
N LYS A 382 -10.01 -27.34 3.87
CA LYS A 382 -10.27 -28.35 2.82
C LYS A 382 -10.06 -27.70 1.45
N VAL A 383 -9.22 -28.33 0.62
CA VAL A 383 -8.95 -27.92 -0.75
C VAL A 383 -9.40 -29.04 -1.70
N VAL A 384 -10.07 -28.69 -2.79
CA VAL A 384 -10.49 -29.64 -3.83
C VAL A 384 -9.98 -29.22 -5.20
N LYS A 385 -9.58 -30.20 -6.02
CA LYS A 385 -9.17 -29.98 -7.42
C LYS A 385 -10.37 -29.61 -8.27
N ASP A 386 -11.41 -30.43 -8.18
CA ASP A 386 -12.65 -30.30 -8.91
C ASP A 386 -13.84 -30.25 -7.96
N LEU A 387 -14.92 -29.63 -8.42
CA LEU A 387 -16.18 -29.59 -7.71
C LEU A 387 -16.85 -30.98 -7.72
N PRO A 388 -17.64 -31.32 -6.69
CA PRO A 388 -18.53 -32.47 -6.72
C PRO A 388 -19.43 -32.44 -7.96
N THR A 389 -19.76 -33.62 -8.50
CA THR A 389 -20.58 -33.81 -9.72
C THR A 389 -21.91 -33.07 -9.68
N ASP A 390 -22.48 -32.88 -8.50
CA ASP A 390 -23.80 -32.28 -8.29
C ASP A 390 -23.81 -30.75 -8.51
N ILE A 391 -22.64 -30.12 -8.44
CA ILE A 391 -22.47 -28.67 -8.61
C ILE A 391 -21.44 -28.31 -9.68
N SER A 392 -20.76 -29.28 -10.29
CA SER A 392 -19.72 -29.05 -11.29
C SER A 392 -20.23 -28.40 -12.58
N SER A 393 -21.52 -28.51 -12.89
CA SER A 393 -22.18 -27.89 -14.04
C SER A 393 -22.68 -26.47 -13.78
N LYS A 394 -22.63 -25.98 -12.54
CA LYS A 394 -23.12 -24.65 -12.15
C LYS A 394 -21.97 -23.64 -12.20
N GLU A 395 -22.20 -22.48 -12.80
CA GLU A 395 -21.30 -21.33 -12.62
C GLU A 395 -21.42 -20.80 -11.17
N PRO A 396 -20.32 -20.37 -10.55
CA PRO A 396 -20.38 -19.78 -9.22
C PRO A 396 -21.12 -18.45 -9.23
N PHE A 397 -21.79 -18.14 -8.12
CA PHE A 397 -22.32 -16.81 -7.90
C PHE A 397 -21.16 -15.81 -7.72
N ARG A 398 -21.03 -14.85 -8.63
CA ARG A 398 -19.95 -13.87 -8.64
C ARG A 398 -20.18 -12.80 -7.60
N VAL A 399 -19.25 -12.67 -6.66
CA VAL A 399 -19.27 -11.63 -5.64
C VAL A 399 -18.20 -10.59 -5.93
N ASP A 400 -18.64 -9.39 -6.31
CA ASP A 400 -17.74 -8.27 -6.48
C ASP A 400 -17.33 -7.69 -5.11
N CYS A 401 -16.08 -7.93 -4.76
CA CYS A 401 -15.52 -7.39 -3.53
C CYS A 401 -14.86 -6.01 -3.79
N SER A 402 -14.58 -5.63 -5.05
CA SER A 402 -13.62 -4.56 -5.41
C SER A 402 -14.06 -3.14 -5.03
N LYS A 403 -15.37 -2.93 -4.90
CA LYS A 403 -15.97 -1.59 -4.72
C LYS A 403 -16.20 -1.19 -3.27
N ARG A 404 -15.81 -2.00 -2.28
CA ARG A 404 -16.25 -1.80 -0.89
C ARG A 404 -15.17 -1.10 -0.06
N LYS A 405 -15.04 0.22 -0.20
CA LYS A 405 -14.17 1.06 0.65
C LYS A 405 -14.80 1.18 2.05
N GLY A 406 -14.17 0.64 3.11
CA GLY A 406 -14.63 0.81 4.50
C GLY A 406 -14.56 -0.41 5.43
N GLN A 407 -15.54 -0.53 6.34
CA GLN A 407 -15.70 -1.53 7.41
C GLN A 407 -16.14 -2.91 6.87
N PHE A 408 -15.59 -3.35 5.74
CA PHE A 408 -15.96 -4.62 5.11
C PHE A 408 -15.52 -5.81 5.97
N ASP A 409 -16.48 -6.60 6.40
CA ASP A 409 -16.25 -7.87 7.09
C ASP A 409 -16.71 -9.03 6.21
N TYR A 410 -15.79 -9.94 5.90
CA TYR A 410 -16.08 -11.13 5.10
C TYR A 410 -17.15 -12.00 5.76
N ARG A 411 -17.21 -12.08 7.09
CA ARG A 411 -18.25 -12.86 7.80
C ARG A 411 -19.61 -12.24 7.65
N GLU A 412 -19.74 -10.93 7.84
CA GLU A 412 -21.05 -10.26 7.74
C GLU A 412 -21.53 -10.18 6.29
N THR A 413 -20.60 -10.00 5.35
CA THR A 413 -20.96 -9.70 3.95
C THR A 413 -20.96 -10.93 3.05
N ILE A 414 -20.02 -11.85 3.23
CA ILE A 414 -19.81 -12.98 2.32
C ILE A 414 -20.42 -14.27 2.86
N LEU A 415 -20.43 -14.50 4.18
CA LEU A 415 -21.01 -15.71 4.75
C LEU A 415 -22.49 -15.90 4.38
N PRO A 416 -23.38 -14.88 4.42
CA PRO A 416 -24.77 -15.06 4.01
C PRO A 416 -24.90 -15.51 2.56
N LEU A 417 -24.12 -14.89 1.66
CA LEU A 417 -24.10 -15.24 0.23
C LEU A 417 -23.56 -16.65 -0.01
N LEU A 418 -22.55 -17.07 0.77
CA LEU A 418 -22.02 -18.43 0.72
C LEU A 418 -23.06 -19.46 1.17
N LEU A 419 -23.80 -19.16 2.24
CA LEU A 419 -24.84 -20.05 2.76
C LEU A 419 -26.06 -20.13 1.82
N GLU A 420 -26.38 -19.05 1.12
CA GLU A 420 -27.47 -19.00 0.14
C GLU A 420 -27.13 -19.76 -1.16
N HIS A 421 -25.97 -19.48 -1.75
CA HIS A 421 -25.62 -19.99 -3.08
C HIS A 421 -24.79 -21.28 -3.04
N HIS A 422 -24.17 -21.63 -1.90
CA HIS A 422 -23.28 -22.77 -1.67
C HIS A 422 -22.02 -22.87 -2.56
N TYR A 423 -21.97 -22.16 -3.69
CA TYR A 423 -20.81 -22.03 -4.55
C TYR A 423 -20.68 -20.60 -5.06
N ILE A 424 -19.64 -19.90 -4.60
CA ILE A 424 -19.39 -18.49 -4.94
C ILE A 424 -18.00 -18.32 -5.55
N SER A 425 -17.85 -17.31 -6.39
CA SER A 425 -16.55 -16.82 -6.82
C SER A 425 -16.33 -15.41 -6.32
N LEU A 426 -15.14 -15.17 -5.80
CA LEU A 426 -14.76 -13.86 -5.30
C LEU A 426 -13.94 -13.17 -6.38
N THR A 427 -14.38 -11.99 -6.82
CA THR A 427 -13.49 -11.12 -7.59
C THR A 427 -12.37 -10.63 -6.67
N PRO A 428 -11.19 -10.33 -7.20
CA PRO A 428 -10.12 -9.80 -6.39
C PRO A 428 -10.47 -8.42 -5.87
N ALA A 429 -10.89 -8.36 -4.62
CA ALA A 429 -10.74 -7.18 -3.79
C ALA A 429 -9.62 -7.45 -2.84
N MET A 430 -8.52 -6.83 -3.19
CA MET A 430 -7.27 -7.05 -2.54
C MET A 430 -7.29 -6.37 -1.18
N SER A 431 -6.62 -7.01 -0.23
CA SER A 431 -6.09 -6.38 0.98
C SER A 431 -7.08 -5.76 1.98
N GLN A 432 -8.38 -6.07 1.91
CA GLN A 432 -9.34 -5.55 2.89
C GLN A 432 -9.11 -6.21 4.27
N ARG A 433 -8.31 -5.52 5.09
CA ARG A 433 -8.18 -5.70 6.54
C ARG A 433 -7.62 -7.07 7.03
N ARG A 434 -6.52 -7.57 6.45
CA ARG A 434 -5.83 -8.77 7.00
C ARG A 434 -5.37 -8.60 8.45
N ASP A 435 -5.15 -7.37 8.90
CA ASP A 435 -4.89 -7.01 10.29
C ASP A 435 -5.98 -7.53 11.23
N ARG A 436 -7.23 -7.57 10.77
CA ARG A 436 -8.40 -8.04 11.53
C ARG A 436 -8.59 -9.55 11.49
N TYR A 437 -7.82 -10.28 10.70
CA TYR A 437 -7.97 -11.74 10.66
C TYR A 437 -7.66 -12.33 12.04
N PRO A 438 -8.49 -13.26 12.54
CA PRO A 438 -8.15 -14.00 13.74
C PRO A 438 -6.88 -14.82 13.49
N GLN A 439 -6.17 -15.14 14.58
CA GLN A 439 -4.84 -15.75 14.50
C GLN A 439 -4.81 -17.06 13.70
N TYR A 440 -5.85 -17.88 13.80
CA TYR A 440 -5.96 -19.12 13.02
C TYR A 440 -6.05 -18.87 11.52
N ALA A 441 -6.75 -17.82 11.07
CA ALA A 441 -6.86 -17.48 9.64
C ALA A 441 -5.56 -16.88 9.11
N LYS A 442 -4.85 -16.11 9.94
CA LYS A 442 -3.50 -15.61 9.65
C LYS A 442 -2.49 -16.76 9.48
N ALA A 443 -2.53 -17.75 10.39
CA ALA A 443 -1.67 -18.93 10.31
C ALA A 443 -1.94 -19.74 9.02
N THR A 444 -3.21 -19.95 8.67
CA THR A 444 -3.59 -20.61 7.41
C THR A 444 -3.08 -19.85 6.17
N LEU A 445 -3.16 -18.52 6.18
CA LEU A 445 -2.62 -17.68 5.11
C LEU A 445 -1.09 -17.79 5.01
N CYS A 446 -0.36 -17.69 6.14
CA CYS A 446 1.10 -17.88 6.19
C CYS A 446 1.50 -19.26 5.64
N GLN A 447 0.80 -20.31 6.05
CA GLN A 447 1.05 -21.68 5.60
C GLN A 447 0.94 -21.79 4.07
N ALA A 448 -0.11 -21.22 3.49
CA ALA A 448 -0.27 -21.23 2.03
C ALA A 448 0.84 -20.46 1.31
N CYS A 449 1.14 -19.24 1.75
CA CYS A 449 2.08 -18.37 1.05
C CYS A 449 3.54 -18.83 1.11
N TYR A 450 3.97 -19.41 2.24
CA TYR A 450 5.41 -19.65 2.49
C TYR A 450 5.78 -21.14 2.53
N SER A 451 4.83 -22.05 2.77
CA SER A 451 5.14 -23.47 3.01
C SER A 451 4.40 -24.44 2.08
N ALA A 452 3.23 -24.08 1.56
CA ALA A 452 2.41 -24.98 0.75
C ALA A 452 2.66 -24.88 -0.76
N LEU A 453 3.21 -23.76 -1.23
CA LEU A 453 3.48 -23.54 -2.66
C LEU A 453 4.87 -24.05 -3.02
N ARG A 454 4.89 -25.08 -3.88
CA ARG A 454 6.10 -25.68 -4.43
C ARG A 454 5.96 -25.83 -5.93
N LEU A 455 7.03 -25.60 -6.69
CA LEU A 455 7.03 -25.85 -8.13
C LEU A 455 6.82 -27.35 -8.42
N THR A 456 6.30 -27.67 -9.60
CA THR A 456 6.27 -29.05 -10.07
C THR A 456 7.67 -29.64 -10.13
N THR A 457 7.82 -30.95 -9.92
CA THR A 457 9.14 -31.61 -9.86
C THR A 457 9.95 -31.38 -11.14
N SER A 458 9.30 -31.37 -12.31
CA SER A 458 9.94 -31.10 -13.60
C SER A 458 10.47 -29.67 -13.69
N LEU A 459 9.70 -28.69 -13.21
CA LEU A 459 10.06 -27.28 -13.25
C LEU A 459 11.11 -26.92 -12.20
N GLU A 460 11.01 -27.49 -11.00
CA GLU A 460 12.01 -27.36 -9.93
C GLU A 460 13.37 -27.89 -10.38
N LYS A 461 13.41 -29.06 -11.05
CA LYS A 461 14.65 -29.61 -11.61
C LYS A 461 15.31 -28.64 -12.60
N LYS A 462 14.54 -28.06 -13.52
CA LYS A 462 15.04 -27.07 -14.48
C LYS A 462 15.50 -25.78 -13.80
N ALA A 463 14.81 -25.36 -12.75
CA ALA A 463 15.18 -24.18 -11.97
C ALA A 463 16.51 -24.39 -11.22
N LEU A 464 16.74 -25.60 -10.72
CA LEU A 464 18.02 -25.99 -10.12
C LEU A 464 19.15 -26.04 -11.15
N GLU A 465 18.92 -26.64 -12.32
CA GLU A 465 19.88 -26.65 -13.43
C GLU A 465 20.27 -25.21 -13.83
N LEU A 466 19.29 -24.32 -13.92
CA LEU A 466 19.51 -22.90 -14.20
C LEU A 466 20.31 -22.20 -13.09
N LEU A 467 19.96 -22.44 -11.83
CA LEU A 467 20.63 -21.86 -10.66
C LEU A 467 22.09 -22.32 -10.54
N ASP A 468 22.39 -23.57 -10.88
CA ASP A 468 23.74 -24.13 -10.82
C ASP A 468 24.61 -23.74 -12.02
N ALA A 469 24.00 -23.41 -13.16
CA ALA A 469 24.72 -22.90 -14.32
C ALA A 469 25.25 -21.46 -14.14
N ILE A 470 24.70 -20.69 -13.19
CA ILE A 470 25.11 -19.31 -12.94
C ILE A 470 26.32 -19.27 -12.00
N PRO A 471 27.45 -18.64 -12.38
CA PRO A 471 28.62 -18.53 -11.50
C PRO A 471 28.31 -17.76 -10.21
N LYS A 472 28.57 -18.39 -9.06
CA LYS A 472 28.33 -17.81 -7.72
C LYS A 472 29.58 -17.06 -7.22
N PRO A 473 29.45 -15.91 -6.52
CA PRO A 473 28.19 -15.25 -6.16
C PRO A 473 27.59 -14.49 -7.36
N PHE A 474 26.27 -14.32 -7.36
CA PHE A 474 25.55 -13.57 -8.40
C PHE A 474 24.42 -12.69 -7.85
N LEU A 475 24.13 -11.63 -8.60
CA LEU A 475 23.01 -10.73 -8.38
C LEU A 475 21.87 -11.11 -9.32
N SER A 476 20.67 -11.37 -8.80
CA SER A 476 19.48 -11.43 -9.64
C SER A 476 18.90 -10.02 -9.81
N LEU A 477 18.77 -9.57 -11.06
CA LEU A 477 18.22 -8.28 -11.43
C LEU A 477 16.89 -8.49 -12.15
N HIS A 478 15.79 -8.04 -11.53
CA HIS A 478 14.48 -7.99 -12.19
C HIS A 478 14.31 -6.66 -12.92
N LEU A 479 14.44 -6.73 -14.25
CA LEU A 479 14.44 -5.56 -15.14
C LEU A 479 13.13 -5.51 -15.93
N ARG A 480 12.30 -4.50 -15.64
CA ARG A 480 10.95 -4.37 -16.20
C ARG A 480 10.85 -3.26 -17.25
N PHE A 481 11.68 -3.32 -18.30
CA PHE A 481 11.67 -2.40 -19.46
C PHE A 481 11.20 -3.09 -20.74
N GLU A 482 9.91 -3.46 -20.75
CA GLU A 482 9.26 -4.19 -21.84
C GLU A 482 8.22 -3.32 -22.57
N PRO A 483 7.86 -3.65 -23.83
CA PRO A 483 6.95 -2.85 -24.64
C PRO A 483 5.59 -2.59 -23.99
N ASP A 484 5.01 -3.59 -23.33
CA ASP A 484 3.74 -3.51 -22.62
C ASP A 484 3.82 -2.55 -21.43
N MET A 485 4.94 -2.57 -20.72
CA MET A 485 5.21 -1.72 -19.56
C MET A 485 5.36 -0.27 -19.95
N VAL A 486 6.13 -0.02 -21.02
CA VAL A 486 6.32 1.32 -21.58
C VAL A 486 5.01 1.86 -22.14
N ALA A 487 4.30 1.08 -22.97
CA ALA A 487 3.01 1.47 -23.55
C ALA A 487 1.96 1.80 -22.47
N TYR A 488 1.88 0.99 -21.41
CA TYR A 488 0.97 1.22 -20.30
C TYR A 488 1.32 2.46 -19.49
N SER A 489 2.62 2.68 -19.23
CA SER A 489 3.08 3.85 -18.48
C SER A 489 2.83 5.17 -19.21
N ARG A 490 2.61 5.11 -20.54
CA ARG A 490 2.49 6.25 -21.44
C ARG A 490 3.67 7.23 -21.32
N CYS A 491 4.84 6.71 -20.98
CA CYS A 491 6.02 7.52 -20.83
C CYS A 491 6.73 7.73 -22.16
N GLU A 492 7.23 8.94 -22.37
CA GLU A 492 8.04 9.30 -23.52
C GLU A 492 9.51 8.98 -23.25
N TYR A 493 10.14 8.35 -24.24
CA TYR A 493 11.57 8.06 -24.26
C TYR A 493 12.11 8.48 -25.63
N PRO A 494 12.95 9.53 -25.69
CA PRO A 494 13.32 10.16 -26.97
C PRO A 494 14.24 9.30 -27.84
N ASN A 495 15.07 8.45 -27.23
CA ASN A 495 16.16 7.74 -27.89
C ASN A 495 15.89 6.24 -28.06
N LEU A 496 14.64 5.85 -28.35
CA LEU A 496 14.30 4.45 -28.60
C LEU A 496 14.56 4.07 -30.06
N SER A 497 14.99 2.83 -30.28
CA SER A 497 15.14 2.28 -31.62
C SER A 497 13.79 2.17 -32.35
N PRO A 498 13.76 2.20 -33.70
CA PRO A 498 12.53 2.03 -34.48
C PRO A 498 11.79 0.71 -34.17
N SER A 499 12.52 -0.37 -33.89
CA SER A 499 11.96 -1.66 -33.50
C SER A 499 11.27 -1.60 -32.14
N SER A 500 11.88 -0.97 -31.14
CA SER A 500 11.27 -0.74 -29.83
C SER A 500 9.99 0.09 -29.93
N LEU A 501 9.99 1.16 -30.74
CA LEU A 501 8.79 1.97 -30.98
C LEU A 501 7.67 1.17 -31.65
N ALA A 502 7.99 0.30 -32.60
CA ALA A 502 7.01 -0.58 -33.24
C ALA A 502 6.43 -1.59 -32.23
N ALA A 503 7.26 -2.20 -31.39
CA ALA A 503 6.84 -3.13 -30.35
C ALA A 503 5.93 -2.45 -29.32
N ILE A 504 6.25 -1.22 -28.89
CA ILE A 504 5.44 -0.44 -27.95
C ILE A 504 4.06 -0.12 -28.55
N LYS A 505 4.01 0.27 -29.83
CA LYS A 505 2.74 0.54 -30.53
C LYS A 505 1.89 -0.73 -30.66
N ALA A 506 2.50 -1.84 -31.07
CA ALA A 506 1.83 -3.14 -31.12
C ALA A 506 1.27 -3.53 -29.75
N ALA A 507 2.00 -3.20 -28.68
CA ALA A 507 1.58 -3.51 -27.33
C ALA A 507 0.47 -2.58 -26.79
N GLY A 508 0.51 -1.28 -27.10
CA GLY A 508 -0.40 -0.28 -26.52
C GLY A 508 -1.80 -0.23 -27.11
N GLY A 509 -1.97 -0.72 -28.34
CA GLY A 509 -3.16 -0.45 -29.16
C GLY A 509 -3.16 0.98 -29.72
N GLU A 510 -4.03 1.28 -30.69
CA GLU A 510 -4.02 2.54 -31.45
C GLU A 510 -4.31 3.79 -30.59
N ASP A 511 -5.00 3.64 -29.45
CA ASP A 511 -5.50 4.75 -28.64
C ASP A 511 -4.54 5.25 -27.53
N LYS A 512 -3.46 4.52 -27.22
CA LYS A 512 -2.57 4.85 -26.10
C LYS A 512 -1.34 5.64 -26.55
N LYS A 513 -1.50 6.95 -26.75
CA LYS A 513 -0.37 7.87 -27.02
C LYS A 513 0.44 8.17 -25.75
N PRO A 514 1.78 8.32 -25.85
CA PRO A 514 2.60 8.81 -24.75
C PRO A 514 2.19 10.21 -24.30
N TRP A 515 2.36 10.50 -23.02
CA TRP A 515 2.34 11.86 -22.50
C TRP A 515 3.51 12.64 -23.10
N THR A 516 3.32 13.94 -23.34
CA THR A 516 4.36 14.83 -23.89
C THR A 516 4.50 16.10 -23.04
N GLY A 517 5.61 16.81 -23.20
CA GLY A 517 5.86 18.10 -22.55
C GLY A 517 5.91 18.01 -21.01
N GLU A 518 5.34 19.01 -20.34
CA GLU A 518 5.37 19.11 -18.87
C GLU A 518 4.66 17.94 -18.17
N ILE A 519 3.60 17.40 -18.78
CA ILE A 519 2.88 16.24 -18.25
C ILE A 519 3.81 15.02 -18.22
N ALA A 520 4.58 14.79 -19.29
CA ALA A 520 5.54 13.68 -19.35
C ALA A 520 6.63 13.82 -18.28
N GLN A 521 7.18 15.02 -18.13
CA GLN A 521 8.21 15.30 -17.12
C GLN A 521 7.66 15.10 -15.70
N SER A 522 6.49 15.65 -15.39
CA SER A 522 5.81 15.47 -14.10
C SER A 522 5.52 13.99 -13.83
N TRP A 523 5.03 13.26 -14.84
CA TRP A 523 4.74 11.82 -14.73
C TRP A 523 5.99 10.99 -14.44
N ARG A 524 7.12 11.32 -15.09
CA ARG A 524 8.42 10.70 -14.83
C ARG A 524 8.94 11.02 -13.44
N LYS A 525 8.90 12.29 -13.01
CA LYS A 525 9.29 12.74 -11.65
C LYS A 525 8.46 12.06 -10.56
N ARG A 526 7.20 11.70 -10.84
CA ARG A 526 6.36 10.89 -9.92
C ARG A 526 6.75 9.40 -9.86
N GLY A 527 7.82 8.97 -10.55
CA GLY A 527 8.29 7.58 -10.57
C GLY A 527 7.35 6.63 -11.32
N LYS A 528 6.50 7.13 -12.23
CA LYS A 528 5.60 6.29 -13.04
C LYS A 528 6.32 5.66 -14.24
N CYS A 529 7.38 6.33 -14.69
CA CYS A 529 8.53 5.89 -15.47
C CYS A 529 9.09 4.48 -15.22
N PRO A 530 9.09 3.47 -16.11
CA PRO A 530 10.10 2.41 -16.04
C PRO A 530 11.51 2.96 -16.24
N LEU A 531 12.52 2.39 -15.58
CA LEU A 531 13.93 2.73 -15.85
C LEU A 531 14.38 2.02 -17.13
N THR A 532 15.12 2.72 -17.99
CA THR A 532 15.77 2.07 -19.13
C THR A 532 16.92 1.18 -18.65
N PRO A 533 17.40 0.23 -19.47
CA PRO A 533 18.57 -0.57 -19.11
C PRO A 533 19.82 0.29 -18.85
N ASN A 534 20.04 1.36 -19.62
CA ASN A 534 21.14 2.31 -19.39
C ASN A 534 21.01 3.04 -18.05
N GLU A 535 19.82 3.56 -17.74
CA GLU A 535 19.55 4.20 -16.43
C GLU A 535 19.73 3.22 -15.27
N THR A 536 19.36 1.96 -15.48
CA THR A 536 19.58 0.89 -14.50
C THR A 536 21.06 0.63 -14.29
N ALA A 537 21.87 0.58 -15.35
CA ALA A 537 23.31 0.40 -15.23
C ALA A 537 23.95 1.53 -14.40
N LEU A 538 23.57 2.79 -14.68
CA LEU A 538 24.03 3.96 -13.93
C LEU A 538 23.65 3.88 -12.44
N MET A 539 22.42 3.45 -12.14
CA MET A 539 21.97 3.22 -10.77
C MET A 539 22.80 2.15 -10.07
N LEU A 540 23.08 1.02 -10.70
CA LEU A 540 23.92 -0.03 -10.10
C LEU A 540 25.36 0.46 -9.87
N GLN A 541 25.91 1.26 -10.78
CA GLN A 541 27.22 1.89 -10.60
C GLN A 541 27.22 2.87 -9.41
N SER A 542 26.15 3.65 -9.22
CA SER A 542 26.00 4.54 -8.05
C SER A 542 26.00 3.78 -6.73
N LEU A 543 25.51 2.54 -6.75
CA LEU A 543 25.52 1.59 -5.61
C LEU A 543 26.86 0.89 -5.43
N ARG A 544 27.88 1.25 -6.21
CA ARG A 544 29.22 0.64 -6.21
C ARG A 544 29.19 -0.86 -6.47
N ILE A 545 28.22 -1.33 -7.25
CA ILE A 545 28.20 -2.72 -7.72
C ILE A 545 29.30 -2.88 -8.79
N PRO A 546 30.27 -3.79 -8.61
CA PRO A 546 31.35 -3.97 -9.58
C PRO A 546 30.83 -4.39 -10.94
N THR A 547 31.39 -3.85 -12.02
CA THR A 547 31.03 -4.22 -13.41
C THR A 547 31.32 -5.69 -13.76
N SER A 548 32.21 -6.34 -13.00
CA SER A 548 32.51 -7.77 -13.09
C SER A 548 31.51 -8.68 -12.36
N THR A 549 30.46 -8.13 -11.73
CA THR A 549 29.45 -8.90 -11.01
C THR A 549 28.68 -9.81 -11.98
N ASN A 550 28.54 -11.08 -11.63
CA ASN A 550 27.66 -11.99 -12.36
C ASN A 550 26.20 -11.57 -12.13
N ILE A 551 25.48 -11.23 -13.20
CA ILE A 551 24.09 -10.76 -13.13
C ILE A 551 23.19 -11.73 -13.86
N TYR A 552 22.21 -12.29 -13.15
CA TYR A 552 21.10 -13.01 -13.76
C TYR A 552 19.95 -12.05 -14.03
N LEU A 553 19.49 -11.95 -15.28
CA LEU A 553 18.35 -11.13 -15.64
C LEU A 553 17.03 -11.91 -15.53
N ALA A 554 16.28 -11.58 -14.49
CA ALA A 554 14.88 -11.95 -14.35
C ALA A 554 14.02 -10.97 -15.17
N ALA A 555 13.80 -11.28 -16.44
CA ALA A 555 12.95 -10.47 -17.33
C ALA A 555 12.20 -11.36 -18.31
N GLY A 556 11.10 -10.86 -18.86
CA GLY A 556 10.40 -11.54 -19.95
C GLY A 556 11.18 -11.48 -21.26
N ASP A 557 10.66 -12.18 -22.27
CA ASP A 557 11.34 -12.38 -23.56
C ASP A 557 11.39 -11.09 -24.42
N GLY A 558 10.70 -10.02 -24.02
CA GLY A 558 10.52 -8.78 -24.78
C GLY A 558 11.37 -7.60 -24.31
N LEU A 559 12.46 -7.83 -23.60
CA LEU A 559 13.28 -6.76 -23.03
C LEU A 559 13.92 -5.89 -24.13
N MET A 560 13.73 -4.57 -24.06
CA MET A 560 14.22 -3.61 -25.07
C MET A 560 15.50 -2.91 -24.64
N GLU A 561 16.26 -2.38 -25.60
CA GLU A 561 17.39 -1.44 -25.38
C GLU A 561 18.50 -1.96 -24.44
N MET A 562 18.80 -3.26 -24.49
CA MET A 562 19.76 -3.90 -23.57
C MET A 562 21.22 -3.50 -23.77
N GLU A 563 21.58 -2.96 -24.93
CA GLU A 563 22.95 -2.60 -25.29
C GLU A 563 23.59 -1.64 -24.27
N GLY A 564 22.81 -0.67 -23.77
CA GLY A 564 23.27 0.29 -22.75
C GLY A 564 23.59 -0.36 -21.40
N PHE A 565 23.01 -1.52 -21.09
CA PHE A 565 23.31 -2.25 -19.87
C PHE A 565 24.49 -3.22 -20.06
N THR A 566 24.49 -3.96 -21.17
CA THR A 566 25.51 -4.98 -21.46
C THR A 566 26.86 -4.39 -21.82
N SER A 567 26.92 -3.12 -22.23
CA SER A 567 28.18 -2.39 -22.42
C SER A 567 28.91 -2.12 -21.10
N VAL A 568 28.19 -2.06 -19.98
CA VAL A 568 28.72 -1.79 -18.64
C VAL A 568 28.93 -3.10 -17.86
N TYR A 569 27.92 -3.97 -17.85
CA TYR A 569 27.97 -5.27 -17.20
C TYR A 569 28.07 -6.37 -18.24
N THR A 570 29.23 -7.02 -18.33
CA THR A 570 29.51 -8.02 -19.37
C THR A 570 29.09 -9.43 -18.97
N GLN A 571 29.06 -9.73 -17.67
CA GLN A 571 28.73 -11.05 -17.11
C GLN A 571 27.23 -11.21 -16.88
N VAL A 572 26.45 -11.14 -17.97
CA VAL A 572 24.99 -11.16 -17.93
C VAL A 572 24.44 -12.50 -18.40
N PHE A 573 23.63 -13.14 -17.56
CA PHE A 573 23.04 -14.45 -17.79
C PHE A 573 21.51 -14.32 -17.92
N THR A 574 20.93 -15.02 -18.89
CA THR A 574 19.48 -15.05 -19.13
C THR A 574 18.98 -16.49 -19.20
N LYS A 575 17.68 -16.69 -18.95
CA LYS A 575 17.02 -18.00 -19.13
C LYS A 575 17.23 -18.58 -20.53
N SER A 576 17.09 -17.75 -21.56
CA SER A 576 17.19 -18.17 -22.95
C SER A 576 18.61 -18.58 -23.35
N ALA A 577 19.63 -18.02 -22.68
CA ALA A 577 21.02 -18.40 -22.90
C ALA A 577 21.41 -19.68 -22.16
N LEU A 578 20.78 -19.97 -21.01
CA LEU A 578 21.14 -21.10 -20.15
C LEU A 578 20.28 -22.35 -20.36
N LEU A 579 19.06 -22.22 -20.89
CA LEU A 579 18.17 -23.35 -21.17
C LEU A 579 18.31 -23.83 -22.62
N ASN A 580 18.11 -25.13 -22.82
CA ASN A 580 18.03 -25.73 -24.16
C ASN A 580 16.90 -25.08 -24.98
N ARG A 581 17.15 -24.81 -26.27
CA ARG A 581 16.21 -24.10 -27.15
C ARG A 581 14.84 -24.76 -27.24
N GLU A 582 14.79 -26.09 -27.33
CA GLU A 582 13.52 -26.87 -27.38
C GLU A 582 12.73 -26.78 -26.08
N ASP A 583 13.43 -26.81 -24.95
CA ASP A 583 12.82 -26.67 -23.63
C ASP A 583 12.25 -25.26 -23.46
N PHE A 584 13.00 -24.24 -23.87
CA PHE A 584 12.59 -22.86 -23.78
C PHE A 584 11.35 -22.53 -24.64
N THR A 585 11.25 -23.10 -25.85
CA THR A 585 10.09 -22.89 -26.74
C THR A 585 8.85 -23.64 -26.29
N ARG A 586 9.01 -24.81 -25.65
CA ARG A 586 7.89 -25.57 -25.06
C ARG A 586 7.30 -24.92 -23.81
N MET A 587 8.07 -24.08 -23.12
CA MET A 587 7.64 -23.44 -21.87
C MET A 587 6.70 -22.27 -22.12
N HIS A 588 5.59 -22.24 -21.39
CA HIS A 588 4.64 -21.12 -21.36
C HIS A 588 5.18 -19.96 -20.51
N GLY A 589 4.66 -18.75 -20.70
CA GLY A 589 5.05 -17.53 -19.97
C GLY A 589 5.12 -17.73 -18.45
N ASN A 590 4.09 -18.33 -17.85
CA ASN A 590 4.04 -18.56 -16.40
C ASN A 590 5.10 -19.54 -15.90
N THR A 591 5.43 -20.58 -16.69
CA THR A 591 6.50 -21.51 -16.33
C THR A 591 7.88 -20.85 -16.41
N LYS A 592 8.09 -19.95 -17.39
CA LYS A 592 9.32 -19.14 -17.47
C LYS A 592 9.44 -18.17 -16.29
N ALA A 593 8.35 -17.53 -15.90
CA ALA A 593 8.26 -16.66 -14.72
C ALA A 593 8.63 -17.40 -13.43
N ALA A 594 8.15 -18.63 -13.29
CA ALA A 594 8.40 -19.46 -12.13
C ALA A 594 9.88 -19.82 -12.00
N LEU A 595 10.58 -20.02 -13.13
CA LEU A 595 12.04 -20.18 -13.12
C LEU A 595 12.75 -18.92 -12.62
N ASP A 596 12.37 -17.73 -13.11
CA ASP A 596 12.93 -16.47 -12.63
C ASP A 596 12.70 -16.26 -11.14
N TYR A 597 11.49 -16.59 -10.68
CA TYR A 597 11.13 -16.50 -9.27
C TYR A 597 12.05 -17.39 -8.43
N TYR A 598 12.21 -18.66 -8.84
CA TYR A 598 13.05 -19.62 -8.13
C TYR A 598 14.53 -19.19 -8.08
N VAL A 599 15.10 -18.73 -9.19
CA VAL A 599 16.48 -18.24 -9.22
C VAL A 599 16.63 -16.98 -8.35
N SER A 600 15.65 -16.07 -8.38
CA SER A 600 15.68 -14.81 -7.63
C SER A 600 15.55 -14.99 -6.12
N ILE A 601 14.73 -15.94 -5.65
CA ILE A 601 14.66 -16.22 -4.21
C ILE A 601 15.93 -16.89 -3.69
N ASN A 602 16.71 -17.56 -4.55
CA ASN A 602 17.93 -18.28 -4.17
C ASN A 602 19.25 -17.53 -4.53
N SER A 603 19.18 -16.29 -5.00
CA SER A 603 20.36 -15.50 -5.38
C SER A 603 21.07 -14.85 -4.17
N ASP A 604 22.36 -14.54 -4.29
CA ASP A 604 23.12 -13.90 -3.19
C ASP A 604 22.63 -12.47 -2.90
N ALA A 605 22.19 -11.76 -3.94
CA ALA A 605 21.53 -10.46 -3.86
C ALA A 605 20.37 -10.38 -4.85
N TYR A 606 19.39 -9.53 -4.56
CA TYR A 606 18.27 -9.25 -5.46
C TYR A 606 18.09 -7.73 -5.63
N VAL A 607 17.99 -7.28 -6.87
CA VAL A 607 17.65 -5.89 -7.21
C VAL A 607 16.48 -5.91 -8.17
N ALA A 608 15.52 -5.01 -8.00
CA ALA A 608 14.47 -4.80 -9.00
C ALA A 608 14.33 -3.34 -9.38
N THR A 609 14.05 -3.11 -10.66
CA THR A 609 13.82 -1.76 -11.20
C THR A 609 12.39 -1.30 -11.01
N TYR A 610 11.46 -2.23 -10.82
CA TYR A 610 10.05 -1.96 -10.60
C TYR A 610 9.56 -2.80 -9.41
N PHE A 611 8.75 -2.22 -8.54
CA PHE A 611 8.16 -2.97 -7.43
C PHE A 611 6.85 -3.63 -7.85
N GLY A 612 6.98 -4.70 -8.63
CA GLY A 612 5.87 -5.52 -9.14
C GLY A 612 5.41 -6.59 -8.17
N ASN A 613 4.49 -7.44 -8.62
CA ASN A 613 3.95 -8.52 -7.77
C ASN A 613 4.95 -9.65 -7.55
N MET A 614 5.73 -9.99 -8.59
CA MET A 614 6.84 -10.93 -8.46
C MET A 614 7.87 -10.42 -7.44
N ASP A 615 8.24 -9.14 -7.52
CA ASP A 615 9.23 -8.53 -6.62
C ASP A 615 8.84 -8.60 -5.16
N LYS A 616 7.55 -8.37 -4.87
CA LYS A 616 6.98 -8.52 -3.53
C LYS A 616 7.12 -9.95 -3.02
N MET A 617 6.79 -10.93 -3.86
CA MET A 617 6.90 -12.35 -3.50
C MET A 617 8.35 -12.76 -3.29
N VAL A 618 9.25 -12.33 -4.18
CA VAL A 618 10.68 -12.64 -4.09
C VAL A 618 11.22 -12.08 -2.78
N ALA A 619 10.96 -10.82 -2.50
CA ALA A 619 11.51 -10.18 -1.31
C ALA A 619 10.91 -10.73 -0.01
N ALA A 620 9.63 -11.09 0.02
CA ALA A 620 9.02 -11.77 1.15
C ALA A 620 9.63 -13.16 1.38
N MET A 621 9.83 -13.95 0.33
CA MET A 621 10.42 -15.28 0.43
C MET A 621 11.91 -15.23 0.80
N ARG A 622 12.67 -14.29 0.23
CA ARG A 622 14.06 -14.04 0.60
C ARG A 622 14.18 -13.69 2.08
N ALA A 623 13.33 -12.78 2.56
CA ALA A 623 13.31 -12.42 3.97
C ALA A 623 12.93 -13.61 4.88
N TYR A 624 11.95 -14.42 4.48
CA TYR A 624 11.57 -15.67 5.17
C TYR A 624 12.75 -16.65 5.26
N ASN A 625 13.57 -16.73 4.21
CA ASN A 625 14.77 -17.57 4.16
C ASN A 625 16.02 -16.91 4.82
N GLY A 626 15.87 -15.77 5.50
CA GLY A 626 16.99 -15.05 6.14
C GLY A 626 17.93 -14.33 5.15
N MET A 627 17.52 -14.16 3.89
CA MET A 627 18.25 -13.43 2.86
C MET A 627 17.75 -11.98 2.78
N HIS A 628 18.53 -11.07 3.38
CA HIS A 628 18.13 -9.67 3.51
C HIS A 628 18.74 -8.72 2.46
N LYS A 629 19.65 -9.22 1.60
CA LYS A 629 20.23 -8.43 0.49
C LYS A 629 19.22 -8.29 -0.65
N THR A 630 18.27 -7.38 -0.47
CA THR A 630 17.17 -7.12 -1.40
C THR A 630 16.94 -5.62 -1.52
N LEU A 631 17.04 -5.08 -2.74
CA LEU A 631 16.94 -3.64 -3.00
C LEU A 631 15.95 -3.33 -4.13
N PHE A 632 15.20 -2.25 -3.96
CA PHE A 632 14.31 -1.71 -5.00
C PHE A 632 14.83 -0.35 -5.43
N LEU A 633 15.05 -0.18 -6.73
CA LEU A 633 15.58 1.08 -7.25
C LEU A 633 14.49 2.16 -7.26
N SER A 634 14.80 3.32 -6.68
CA SER A 634 13.90 4.46 -6.62
C SER A 634 13.89 5.21 -7.95
N ARG A 635 12.90 4.87 -8.78
CA ARG A 635 12.64 5.50 -10.09
C ARG A 635 12.30 6.99 -9.95
N LYS A 636 11.62 7.34 -8.85
CA LYS A 636 11.30 8.73 -8.48
C LYS A 636 12.58 9.51 -8.22
N ALA A 637 13.45 9.00 -7.33
CA ALA A 637 14.69 9.67 -6.99
C ALA A 637 15.60 9.85 -8.21
N PHE A 638 15.69 8.81 -9.05
CA PHE A 638 16.40 8.92 -10.33
C PHE A 638 15.88 10.07 -11.18
N ALA A 639 14.56 10.12 -11.41
CA ALA A 639 13.95 11.16 -12.24
C ALA A 639 14.05 12.57 -11.65
N GLU A 640 13.96 12.71 -10.33
CA GLU A 640 14.10 14.00 -9.64
C GLU A 640 15.54 14.52 -9.74
N LEU A 641 16.52 13.69 -9.37
CA LEU A 641 17.94 14.05 -9.39
C LEU A 641 18.46 14.27 -10.81
N SER A 642 18.06 13.44 -11.78
CA SER A 642 18.44 13.65 -13.18
C SER A 642 17.85 14.95 -13.75
N SER A 643 16.69 15.39 -13.24
CA SER A 643 16.06 16.64 -13.68
C SER A 643 16.71 17.91 -13.12
N GLN A 644 17.56 17.77 -12.11
CA GLN A 644 18.33 18.88 -11.52
C GLN A 644 19.59 19.21 -12.33
N GLY A 645 19.87 18.45 -13.41
CA GLY A 645 21.05 18.66 -14.24
C GLY A 645 22.36 18.18 -13.61
N LEU A 646 22.29 17.34 -12.57
CA LEU A 646 23.47 16.74 -11.95
C LEU A 646 24.20 15.86 -12.97
N GLU A 647 25.50 16.09 -13.13
CA GLU A 647 26.34 15.31 -14.05
C GLU A 647 26.95 14.08 -13.35
N GLU A 648 27.20 13.04 -14.15
CA GLU A 648 27.61 11.66 -13.80
C GLU A 648 27.99 11.38 -12.34
N GLU A 649 29.12 11.86 -11.85
CA GLU A 649 29.63 11.54 -10.51
C GLU A 649 28.81 12.19 -9.38
N GLU A 650 28.31 13.41 -9.59
CA GLU A 650 27.42 14.08 -8.63
C GLU A 650 26.08 13.36 -8.55
N LEU A 651 25.54 12.95 -9.71
CA LEU A 651 24.32 12.17 -9.78
C LEU A 651 24.50 10.81 -9.10
N LYS A 652 25.61 10.10 -9.34
CA LYS A 652 25.94 8.84 -8.66
C LYS A 652 26.04 9.03 -7.14
N LYS A 653 26.66 10.11 -6.68
CA LYS A 653 26.78 10.40 -5.24
C LYS A 653 25.42 10.68 -4.60
N ALA A 654 24.57 11.49 -5.25
CA ALA A 654 23.22 11.79 -4.76
C ALA A 654 22.34 10.52 -4.75
N LEU A 655 22.42 9.71 -5.81
CA LEU A 655 21.73 8.42 -5.89
C LEU A 655 22.17 7.45 -4.80
N TRP A 656 23.48 7.39 -4.53
CA TRP A 656 24.04 6.62 -3.42
C TRP A 656 23.44 7.08 -2.09
N GLU A 657 23.38 8.38 -1.82
CA GLU A 657 22.81 8.92 -0.58
C GLU A 657 21.33 8.58 -0.41
N VAL A 658 20.53 8.66 -1.47
CA VAL A 658 19.11 8.29 -1.42
C VAL A 658 18.93 6.80 -1.10
N HIS A 659 19.70 5.93 -1.75
CA HIS A 659 19.57 4.48 -1.57
C HIS A 659 20.33 3.97 -0.35
N ARG A 660 21.22 4.77 0.26
CA ARG A 660 22.05 4.37 1.41
C ARG A 660 21.19 3.87 2.56
N ASN A 661 20.13 4.58 2.92
CA ASN A 661 19.25 4.16 4.02
C ASN A 661 18.50 2.87 3.68
N ASP A 662 18.04 2.69 2.45
CA ASP A 662 17.39 1.45 2.00
C ASP A 662 18.38 0.27 1.93
N PHE A 663 19.64 0.55 1.61
CA PHE A 663 20.75 -0.40 1.49
C PHE A 663 21.35 -0.81 2.84
N GLU A 664 21.55 0.13 3.76
CA GLU A 664 22.14 -0.08 5.10
C GLU A 664 21.14 -0.69 6.09
N ILE A 665 19.85 -0.33 5.99
CA ILE A 665 18.83 -0.81 6.95
C ILE A 665 18.28 -2.19 6.53
N GLY A 666 18.55 -2.65 5.30
CA GLY A 666 17.98 -3.90 4.77
C GLY A 666 16.44 -3.88 4.69
N ARG A 667 15.83 -2.71 4.91
CA ARG A 667 14.41 -2.45 4.72
C ARG A 667 14.15 -2.09 3.26
N GLY A 668 14.50 -3.01 2.36
CA GLY A 668 13.72 -3.12 1.14
C GLY A 668 12.25 -3.22 1.56
N SER A 669 11.39 -2.39 0.97
CA SER A 669 10.00 -2.07 1.34
C SER A 669 9.02 -3.27 1.26
N ALA A 670 9.51 -4.49 1.38
CA ALA A 670 8.81 -5.74 1.08
C ALA A 670 8.46 -6.58 2.30
N LEU A 671 8.75 -6.12 3.52
CA LEU A 671 8.12 -6.70 4.70
C LEU A 671 6.90 -5.84 5.03
N PRO A 672 5.67 -6.23 4.62
CA PRO A 672 4.53 -5.90 5.45
C PRO A 672 4.87 -6.45 6.83
N ASP A 673 4.66 -5.65 7.90
CA ASP A 673 4.90 -6.06 9.28
C ASP A 673 4.56 -7.54 9.45
N CYS A 674 5.61 -8.33 9.70
CA CYS A 674 5.61 -9.77 9.52
C CYS A 674 4.45 -10.39 10.31
N PHE A 675 3.39 -10.81 9.60
CA PHE A 675 2.25 -11.50 10.21
C PHE A 675 2.62 -12.89 10.75
N CYS A 676 3.78 -13.42 10.34
CA CYS A 676 4.33 -14.66 10.86
C CYS A 676 5.49 -14.33 11.84
N GLU A 677 5.26 -13.40 12.79
CA GLU A 677 6.17 -13.07 13.91
C GLU A 677 6.50 -14.26 14.83
N PHE A 678 5.91 -15.43 14.56
CA PHE A 678 6.32 -16.68 15.15
C PHE A 678 7.49 -17.22 14.33
N LYS A 679 8.67 -17.29 14.95
CA LYS A 679 9.67 -18.28 14.52
C LYS A 679 8.94 -19.62 14.42
N LEU A 680 8.78 -20.12 13.19
CA LEU A 680 8.37 -21.49 12.91
C LEU A 680 9.46 -22.46 13.34
#